data_AF-A0A1G9XY71-F1
#
_entry.id   AF-A0A1G9XY71-F1
#
_cell.length_a   1.000
_cell.length_b   1.000
_cell.length_c   1.000
_cell.angle_alpha   90.00
_cell.angle_beta   90.00
_cell.angle_gamma   90.00
#
_symmetry.space_group_name_H-M   'P 1'
#
loop_
_entity.id
_entity.type
_entity.pdbx_description
1 polymer ?
#
loop_
_entity_poly.entity_id
_entity_poly.type
_entity_poly.pdbx_seq_one_letter_code
_entity_poly.pdbx_strand_id
1 'polypeptide(L)'
;MGLLQHFFSLILITVTCSFAAAQQTDIVKNVAEFEERLKTVQPGDNIVLANGSWMDTELLFEASGTAEKPITLTVEEKGKVILEGASNLRIAGDHLIVKGLVFKNGYTPTNAVISFRKSRDKMANHSRLTECVIDNFNNPERQVQDYWITIYGKNNRIDHNHISGKKNLGVTMIVGLDTEESRANNHQIDHNYFGPRPTYGNNGGETLRIGTSHHALENSNTIVESNYFDRTNGEHEIISNKSCQNTFKYNTFFECTGTLTMRHGNETLVDGNVFIGNGKPSTGGVRVINETQTVINNYHIGLKGYRFRGAFVMMNGVPDSPPNRYVPVIDSKVNNNTFVNCDNILFGAGSDAERSQAPRTSEFSENIIYNDNKKNIFTIDDDISGITFKNNILGENSETSIKPGFINADIKLVKNTQGFLIPTSKKIKTKVVISSKIATKENTGTTWYSKADNIIALNSGKTIKVETGINTLYEIVKKSEAGDIIELEEGGTYLLTKAVKISHPLTFKTVGKEKATVLFERMMAFEIQDGGSLSLENITFDGAKAPDYAGNSVISTSKNSMLDNYKLFIDKCEFKDLVVNHSFDVLRVSKGTFADTISIQNSTFKKITGSIAALDKETDDIGAYNVEYFIMKNNAITELQGAALRLYRGGKDESTFGPFLEIDHNVFDNVGSGQKNKYDAAISLYGVQEIDIKNNIFNDSKAINIHLVVGEPIVNIRNNDFSNSEKLEVTGDQKYTVENHWYLAPKFSGDSYSLNEDSPLKGKGTDGTDLGILKR
;
A
#
# COMPACT_ATOMS: atom_id res chain seq x y z
N MET A 1 18.49 97.01 -4.07
CA MET A 1 18.53 96.75 -5.53
C MET A 1 19.98 96.43 -5.87
N GLY A 2 20.45 95.19 -6.03
CA GLY A 2 19.77 93.94 -6.36
C GLY A 2 20.04 93.57 -7.83
N LEU A 3 20.49 92.32 -8.02
CA LEU A 3 20.69 91.51 -9.24
C LEU A 3 22.11 91.48 -9.82
N LEU A 4 22.89 90.40 -9.81
CA LEU A 4 22.77 88.93 -9.93
C LEU A 4 23.65 88.50 -11.13
N GLN A 5 24.87 88.03 -10.85
CA GLN A 5 25.69 87.29 -11.81
C GLN A 5 25.24 85.83 -11.82
N HIS A 6 24.88 85.32 -13.00
CA HIS A 6 24.50 83.92 -13.21
C HIS A 6 25.76 83.08 -13.48
N PHE A 7 26.02 82.11 -12.60
CA PHE A 7 26.89 80.96 -12.85
C PHE A 7 26.11 79.92 -13.66
N PHE A 8 26.59 79.58 -14.86
CA PHE A 8 26.08 78.43 -15.62
C PHE A 8 26.82 77.17 -15.15
N SER A 9 26.12 76.28 -14.45
CA SER A 9 26.62 74.96 -14.06
C SER A 9 26.24 73.95 -15.14
N LEU A 10 27.25 73.34 -15.78
CA LEU A 10 27.10 72.34 -16.83
C LEU A 10 26.86 70.96 -16.15
N ILE A 11 25.60 70.51 -16.11
CA ILE A 11 25.24 69.18 -15.62
C ILE A 11 25.45 68.17 -16.77
N LEU A 12 26.47 67.32 -16.63
CA LEU A 12 26.74 66.20 -17.52
C LEU A 12 25.88 65.00 -17.07
N ILE A 13 24.78 64.75 -17.78
CA ILE A 13 23.93 63.56 -17.58
C ILE A 13 24.57 62.39 -18.33
N THR A 14 25.30 61.53 -17.60
CA THR A 14 25.71 60.22 -18.10
C THR A 14 24.50 59.28 -18.13
N VAL A 15 23.96 59.07 -19.33
CA VAL A 15 22.99 58.01 -19.61
C VAL A 15 23.73 56.68 -19.60
N THR A 16 23.66 55.95 -18.50
CA THR A 16 24.01 54.52 -18.46
C THR A 16 22.90 53.74 -19.16
N CYS A 17 23.10 53.40 -20.43
CA CYS A 17 22.33 52.37 -21.10
C CYS A 17 22.62 51.02 -20.43
N SER A 18 21.73 50.60 -19.52
CA SER A 18 21.66 49.20 -19.10
C SER A 18 21.19 48.38 -20.29
N PHE A 19 22.13 47.74 -21.01
CA PHE A 19 21.78 46.67 -21.94
C PHE A 19 21.15 45.54 -21.12
N ALA A 20 19.83 45.37 -21.25
CA ALA A 20 19.18 44.14 -20.83
C ALA A 20 19.73 43.03 -21.74
N ALA A 21 20.64 42.21 -21.21
CA ALA A 21 21.10 41.02 -21.91
C ALA A 21 19.88 40.14 -22.22
N ALA A 22 19.63 39.88 -23.51
CA ALA A 22 18.58 38.98 -23.94
C ALA A 22 18.86 37.58 -23.35
N GLN A 23 17.87 37.00 -22.70
CA GLN A 23 17.96 35.67 -22.10
C GLN A 23 18.07 34.64 -23.23
N GLN A 24 19.27 34.11 -23.44
CA GLN A 24 19.57 33.16 -24.52
C GLN A 24 18.83 31.84 -24.24
N THR A 25 17.76 31.60 -24.99
CA THR A 25 16.92 30.40 -24.91
C THR A 25 17.42 29.42 -25.97
N ASP A 26 18.37 28.57 -25.57
CA ASP A 26 18.92 27.56 -26.47
C ASP A 26 18.22 26.22 -26.21
N ILE A 27 17.47 25.79 -27.23
CA ILE A 27 16.84 24.48 -27.26
C ILE A 27 17.92 23.44 -27.59
N VAL A 28 18.07 22.44 -26.72
CA VAL A 28 18.96 21.29 -26.92
C VAL A 28 18.13 20.06 -27.31
N LYS A 29 18.63 19.28 -28.26
CA LYS A 29 17.87 18.18 -28.89
C LYS A 29 18.32 16.79 -28.46
N ASN A 30 19.45 16.69 -27.78
CA ASN A 30 20.05 15.44 -27.32
C ASN A 30 21.03 15.69 -26.16
N VAL A 31 21.53 14.61 -25.57
CA VAL A 31 22.44 14.67 -24.41
C VAL A 31 23.75 15.39 -24.72
N ALA A 32 24.31 15.19 -25.92
CA ALA A 32 25.56 15.84 -26.30
C ALA A 32 25.41 17.38 -26.39
N GLU A 33 24.30 17.86 -26.94
CA GLU A 33 23.97 19.30 -26.95
C GLU A 33 23.70 19.84 -25.54
N PHE A 34 23.05 19.07 -24.67
CA PHE A 34 22.86 19.42 -23.27
C PHE A 34 24.20 19.57 -22.54
N GLU A 35 25.11 18.60 -22.69
CA GLU A 35 26.45 18.64 -22.09
C GLU A 35 27.30 19.80 -22.62
N GLU A 36 27.23 20.10 -23.92
CA GLU A 36 27.94 21.24 -24.50
C GLU A 36 27.38 22.56 -23.96
N ARG A 37 26.05 22.66 -23.83
CA ARG A 37 25.41 23.86 -23.28
C ARG A 37 25.82 24.11 -21.83
N LEU A 38 25.97 23.06 -21.01
CA LEU A 38 26.41 23.18 -19.62
C LEU A 38 27.80 23.80 -19.47
N LYS A 39 28.69 23.64 -20.44
CA LYS A 39 30.05 24.23 -20.38
C LYS A 39 30.03 25.75 -20.46
N THR A 40 28.97 26.33 -21.00
CA THR A 40 28.87 27.78 -21.29
C THR A 40 27.79 28.47 -20.48
N VAL A 41 27.01 27.74 -19.67
CA VAL A 41 25.87 28.27 -18.92
C VAL A 41 26.28 29.29 -17.87
N GLN A 42 25.54 30.40 -17.81
CA GLN A 42 25.74 31.50 -16.87
C GLN A 42 24.52 31.68 -15.97
N PRO A 43 24.66 32.29 -14.78
CA PRO A 43 23.53 32.63 -13.92
C PRO A 43 22.41 33.38 -14.66
N GLY A 44 21.20 32.83 -14.63
CA GLY A 44 20.00 33.37 -15.30
C GLY A 44 19.65 32.70 -16.63
N ASP A 45 20.53 31.85 -17.15
CA ASP A 45 20.29 31.11 -18.38
C ASP A 45 19.26 29.99 -18.22
N ASN A 46 18.63 29.64 -19.34
CA ASN A 46 17.75 28.48 -19.46
C ASN A 46 18.34 27.46 -20.44
N ILE A 47 18.33 26.19 -20.05
CA ILE A 47 18.56 25.04 -20.94
C ILE A 47 17.19 24.42 -21.22
N VAL A 48 16.75 24.45 -22.47
CA VAL A 48 15.42 23.99 -22.87
C VAL A 48 15.54 22.66 -23.62
N LEU A 49 15.01 21.58 -23.05
CA LEU A 49 14.95 20.29 -23.76
C LEU A 49 13.87 20.35 -24.85
N ALA A 50 14.24 19.99 -26.08
CA ALA A 50 13.32 19.88 -27.20
C ALA A 50 12.25 18.81 -26.96
N ASN A 51 11.05 19.04 -27.49
CA ASN A 51 9.95 18.08 -27.51
C ASN A 51 10.39 16.73 -28.11
N GLY A 52 9.95 15.63 -27.51
CA GLY A 52 10.26 14.28 -27.96
C GLY A 52 10.49 13.28 -26.83
N SER A 53 10.76 12.04 -27.22
CA SER A 53 11.23 10.98 -26.31
C SER A 53 12.76 11.05 -26.19
N TRP A 54 13.23 11.10 -24.95
CA TRP A 54 14.63 11.05 -24.54
C TRP A 54 14.88 9.66 -23.95
N MET A 55 15.22 8.71 -24.81
CA MET A 55 15.44 7.32 -24.45
C MET A 55 16.82 7.13 -23.81
N ASP A 56 16.91 6.29 -22.78
CA ASP A 56 18.15 5.87 -22.13
C ASP A 56 19.09 7.05 -21.79
N THR A 57 18.50 8.08 -21.16
CA THR A 57 19.10 9.39 -20.96
C THR A 57 19.43 9.63 -19.49
N GLU A 58 20.73 9.75 -19.19
CA GLU A 58 21.24 10.12 -17.87
C GLU A 58 21.71 11.60 -17.88
N LEU A 59 20.90 12.51 -17.35
CA LEU A 59 21.25 13.93 -17.28
C LEU A 59 22.01 14.24 -16.00
N LEU A 60 23.17 14.90 -16.12
CA LEU A 60 23.86 15.54 -15.00
C LEU A 60 23.75 17.06 -15.13
N PHE A 61 22.82 17.66 -14.38
CA PHE A 61 22.68 19.11 -14.29
C PHE A 61 23.60 19.66 -13.20
N GLU A 62 24.87 19.91 -13.57
CA GLU A 62 25.88 20.48 -12.70
C GLU A 62 26.22 21.91 -13.13
N ALA A 63 25.78 22.90 -12.33
CA ALA A 63 26.01 24.33 -12.59
C ALA A 63 25.86 25.16 -11.31
N SER A 64 26.20 26.44 -11.36
CA SER A 64 26.01 27.37 -10.22
C SER A 64 25.38 28.67 -10.70
N GLY A 65 24.13 28.88 -10.32
CA GLY A 65 23.43 30.16 -10.46
C GLY A 65 23.66 31.08 -9.25
N THR A 66 22.86 32.14 -9.16
CA THR A 66 22.75 32.97 -7.95
C THR A 66 21.30 33.04 -7.49
N ALA A 67 21.06 33.53 -6.26
CA ALA A 67 19.71 33.71 -5.72
C ALA A 67 18.81 34.56 -6.64
N GLU A 68 19.36 35.61 -7.25
CA GLU A 68 18.64 36.52 -8.16
C GLU A 68 18.56 35.98 -9.59
N LYS A 69 19.51 35.12 -9.97
CA LYS A 69 19.67 34.59 -11.33
C LYS A 69 19.94 33.08 -11.29
N PRO A 70 18.93 32.27 -10.93
CA PRO A 70 19.06 30.83 -10.95
C PRO A 70 19.24 30.34 -12.40
N ILE A 71 19.87 29.17 -12.56
CA ILE A 71 19.97 28.50 -13.86
C ILE A 71 18.85 27.48 -13.96
N THR A 72 18.10 27.49 -15.06
CA THR A 72 16.92 26.63 -15.21
C THR A 72 17.13 25.56 -16.28
N LEU A 73 16.92 24.30 -15.92
CA LEU A 73 16.64 23.21 -16.85
C LEU A 73 15.12 23.10 -17.01
N THR A 74 14.61 23.35 -18.22
CA THR A 74 13.18 23.30 -18.54
C THR A 74 12.93 22.56 -19.84
N VAL A 75 11.66 22.37 -20.17
CA VAL A 75 11.19 21.75 -21.42
C VAL A 75 10.59 22.77 -22.36
N GLU A 76 10.64 22.49 -23.66
CA GLU A 76 10.00 23.30 -24.71
C GLU A 76 8.48 23.39 -24.48
N GLU A 77 7.82 22.24 -24.29
CA GLU A 77 6.42 22.16 -23.94
C GLU A 77 6.17 21.08 -22.87
N LYS A 78 5.47 21.47 -21.80
CA LYS A 78 5.13 20.58 -20.68
C LYS A 78 4.30 19.40 -21.16
N GLY A 79 4.70 18.19 -20.77
CA GLY A 79 4.04 16.95 -21.19
C GLY A 79 4.49 16.39 -22.55
N LYS A 80 5.35 17.10 -23.29
CA LYS A 80 5.87 16.64 -24.59
C LYS A 80 7.36 16.24 -24.58
N VAL A 81 8.07 16.47 -23.48
CA VAL A 81 9.42 15.95 -23.24
C VAL A 81 9.33 14.79 -22.26
N ILE A 82 9.67 13.59 -22.74
CA ILE A 82 9.45 12.35 -22.00
C ILE A 82 10.80 11.61 -21.89
N LEU A 83 11.30 11.43 -20.68
CA LEU A 83 12.46 10.59 -20.41
C LEU A 83 11.97 9.14 -20.23
N GLU A 84 12.46 8.26 -21.11
CA GLU A 84 12.02 6.85 -21.23
C GLU A 84 13.21 5.89 -21.11
N GLY A 85 12.95 4.59 -20.99
CA GLY A 85 14.01 3.59 -20.87
C GLY A 85 14.85 3.75 -19.60
N ALA A 86 16.14 3.47 -19.68
CA ALA A 86 17.10 3.60 -18.59
C ALA A 86 17.53 5.07 -18.41
N SER A 87 16.65 5.90 -17.84
CA SER A 87 16.88 7.35 -17.70
C SER A 87 16.94 7.83 -16.24
N ASN A 88 17.69 8.90 -15.98
CA ASN A 88 17.74 9.57 -14.68
C ASN A 88 18.16 11.05 -14.77
N LEU A 89 18.10 11.75 -13.64
CA LEU A 89 18.62 13.10 -13.45
C LEU A 89 19.43 13.20 -12.16
N ARG A 90 20.62 13.78 -12.24
CA ARG A 90 21.42 14.23 -11.09
C ARG A 90 21.59 15.74 -11.13
N ILE A 91 21.46 16.38 -9.98
CA ILE A 91 21.58 17.84 -9.80
C ILE A 91 22.74 18.11 -8.84
N ALA A 92 23.62 19.03 -9.19
CA ALA A 92 24.74 19.45 -8.33
C ALA A 92 25.10 20.93 -8.53
N GLY A 93 25.46 21.61 -7.44
CA GLY A 93 25.77 23.03 -7.41
C GLY A 93 24.71 23.86 -6.69
N ASP A 94 24.52 25.11 -7.08
CA ASP A 94 23.76 26.08 -6.31
C ASP A 94 22.75 26.84 -7.17
N HIS A 95 21.58 27.14 -6.61
CA HIS A 95 20.53 27.95 -7.25
C HIS A 95 20.10 27.41 -8.63
N LEU A 96 19.78 26.12 -8.67
CA LEU A 96 19.32 25.43 -9.88
C LEU A 96 17.81 25.22 -9.85
N ILE A 97 17.14 25.32 -11.00
CA ILE A 97 15.72 25.01 -11.13
C ILE A 97 15.55 23.94 -12.19
N VAL A 98 14.82 22.87 -11.87
CA VAL A 98 14.40 21.83 -12.82
C VAL A 98 12.88 21.88 -12.93
N LYS A 99 12.38 21.96 -14.17
CA LYS A 99 10.96 22.21 -14.43
C LYS A 99 10.40 21.44 -15.62
N GLY A 100 9.26 20.78 -15.42
CA GLY A 100 8.42 20.29 -16.53
C GLY A 100 8.81 18.93 -17.12
N LEU A 101 9.78 18.22 -16.54
CA LEU A 101 10.21 16.90 -17.02
C LEU A 101 9.16 15.82 -16.73
N VAL A 102 9.07 14.81 -17.60
CA VAL A 102 8.22 13.62 -17.41
C VAL A 102 9.08 12.36 -17.50
N PHE A 103 9.09 11.54 -16.45
CA PHE A 103 9.68 10.20 -16.44
C PHE A 103 8.55 9.17 -16.51
N LYS A 104 8.50 8.37 -17.57
CA LYS A 104 7.57 7.23 -17.74
C LYS A 104 8.14 6.22 -18.73
N ASN A 105 7.52 5.04 -18.87
CA ASN A 105 7.95 4.01 -19.81
C ASN A 105 9.43 3.58 -19.62
N GLY A 106 9.87 3.44 -18.38
CA GLY A 106 11.28 3.13 -18.07
C GLY A 106 11.55 2.97 -16.59
N TYR A 107 12.83 3.02 -16.23
CA TYR A 107 13.35 2.89 -14.87
C TYR A 107 14.71 3.58 -14.75
N THR A 108 15.18 3.85 -13.54
CA THR A 108 16.53 4.39 -13.37
C THR A 108 17.59 3.29 -13.49
N PRO A 109 18.69 3.50 -14.23
CA PRO A 109 19.83 2.58 -14.22
C PRO A 109 20.72 2.73 -12.97
N THR A 110 20.39 3.66 -12.07
CA THR A 110 21.13 3.92 -10.83
C THR A 110 20.22 3.78 -9.61
N ASN A 111 20.67 4.23 -8.44
CA ASN A 111 19.90 4.12 -7.21
C ASN A 111 18.71 5.11 -7.14
N ALA A 112 18.63 6.11 -8.03
CA ALA A 112 17.61 7.15 -7.98
C ALA A 112 17.17 7.62 -9.37
N VAL A 113 15.87 7.93 -9.55
CA VAL A 113 15.40 8.61 -10.78
C VAL A 113 15.86 10.07 -10.80
N ILE A 114 15.70 10.78 -9.68
CA ILE A 114 16.19 12.15 -9.50
C ILE A 114 17.03 12.21 -8.21
N SER A 115 18.26 12.71 -8.31
CA SER A 115 19.17 12.87 -7.18
C SER A 115 19.72 14.28 -7.06
N PHE A 116 19.56 14.91 -5.91
CA PHE A 116 20.15 16.22 -5.56
C PHE A 116 21.64 16.12 -5.19
N ARG A 117 22.35 15.16 -5.80
CA ARG A 117 23.81 15.09 -5.77
C ARG A 117 24.35 14.33 -6.98
N LYS A 118 25.55 14.71 -7.39
CA LYS A 118 26.40 13.97 -8.33
C LYS A 118 27.18 12.87 -7.59
N SER A 119 27.69 13.20 -6.41
CA SER A 119 28.48 12.33 -5.52
C SER A 119 28.28 12.75 -4.06
N ARG A 120 28.88 12.02 -3.11
CA ARG A 120 28.83 12.38 -1.68
C ARG A 120 29.39 13.78 -1.39
N ASP A 121 30.34 14.27 -2.19
CA ASP A 121 31.00 15.57 -1.97
C ASP A 121 30.44 16.70 -2.86
N LYS A 122 29.53 16.38 -3.78
CA LYS A 122 28.99 17.31 -4.78
C LYS A 122 27.47 17.22 -4.81
N MET A 123 26.83 18.08 -4.01
CA MET A 123 25.39 18.14 -3.79
C MET A 123 24.77 19.37 -4.46
N ALA A 124 23.45 19.38 -4.56
CA ALA A 124 22.68 20.57 -4.90
C ALA A 124 22.25 21.32 -3.64
N ASN A 125 22.37 22.64 -3.63
CA ASN A 125 21.84 23.51 -2.59
C ASN A 125 21.01 24.64 -3.21
N HIS A 126 20.09 25.21 -2.42
CA HIS A 126 19.23 26.32 -2.86
C HIS A 126 18.50 26.04 -4.19
N SER A 127 18.26 24.77 -4.50
CA SER A 127 17.79 24.30 -5.79
C SER A 127 16.33 23.85 -5.71
N ARG A 128 15.63 23.87 -6.84
CA ARG A 128 14.19 23.63 -6.91
C ARG A 128 13.84 22.59 -7.96
N LEU A 129 13.10 21.55 -7.57
CA LEU A 129 12.45 20.61 -8.49
C LEU A 129 10.95 20.93 -8.49
N THR A 130 10.43 21.39 -9.62
CA THR A 130 9.03 21.80 -9.69
C THR A 130 8.32 21.38 -10.96
N GLU A 131 7.03 21.11 -10.83
CA GLU A 131 6.17 20.70 -11.95
C GLU A 131 6.77 19.54 -12.77
N CYS A 132 7.43 18.58 -12.14
CA CYS A 132 7.92 17.38 -12.80
C CYS A 132 6.98 16.20 -12.53
N VAL A 133 7.01 15.20 -13.41
CA VAL A 133 6.17 14.01 -13.35
C VAL A 133 7.05 12.76 -13.29
N ILE A 134 6.78 11.87 -12.33
CA ILE A 134 7.27 10.49 -12.35
C ILE A 134 6.03 9.59 -12.32
N ASP A 135 5.80 8.86 -13.42
CA ASP A 135 4.61 8.04 -13.64
C ASP A 135 5.02 6.62 -14.03
N ASN A 136 4.79 5.68 -13.10
CA ASN A 136 5.08 4.24 -13.28
C ASN A 136 6.52 3.92 -13.74
N PHE A 137 7.52 4.73 -13.35
CA PHE A 137 8.93 4.57 -13.73
C PHE A 137 9.68 3.57 -12.83
N ASN A 138 9.30 2.30 -12.93
CA ASN A 138 9.69 1.23 -11.99
C ASN A 138 10.74 0.29 -12.59
N ASN A 139 11.70 -0.13 -11.77
CA ASN A 139 12.53 -1.29 -12.11
C ASN A 139 11.63 -2.50 -12.47
N PRO A 140 11.92 -3.25 -13.55
CA PRO A 140 11.10 -4.40 -13.97
C PRO A 140 11.07 -5.54 -12.93
N GLU A 141 12.10 -5.64 -12.09
CA GLU A 141 12.16 -6.61 -10.99
C GLU A 141 11.71 -5.95 -9.70
N ARG A 142 10.55 -6.34 -9.16
CA ARG A 142 9.95 -5.60 -8.03
C ARG A 142 10.82 -5.63 -6.76
N GLN A 143 11.67 -6.65 -6.61
CA GLN A 143 12.55 -6.79 -5.45
C GLN A 143 13.85 -5.97 -5.57
N VAL A 144 14.14 -5.39 -6.75
CA VAL A 144 15.29 -4.49 -6.91
C VAL A 144 14.95 -3.14 -6.31
N GLN A 145 15.78 -2.73 -5.35
CA GLN A 145 15.63 -1.47 -4.65
C GLN A 145 16.09 -0.30 -5.52
N ASP A 146 15.25 0.72 -5.59
CA ASP A 146 15.63 2.07 -6.01
C ASP A 146 14.82 3.13 -5.25
N TYR A 147 15.21 4.39 -5.44
CA TYR A 147 14.46 5.55 -5.00
C TYR A 147 13.96 6.32 -6.22
N TRP A 148 12.86 7.07 -6.10
CA TRP A 148 12.51 8.01 -7.16
C TRP A 148 13.16 9.36 -6.95
N ILE A 149 13.14 9.90 -5.73
CA ILE A 149 13.75 11.20 -5.45
C ILE A 149 14.63 11.11 -4.20
N THR A 150 15.91 11.40 -4.35
CA THR A 150 16.86 11.49 -3.22
C THR A 150 17.34 12.93 -3.04
N ILE A 151 17.10 13.49 -1.86
CA ILE A 151 17.37 14.90 -1.53
C ILE A 151 18.58 14.97 -0.59
N TYR A 152 19.55 15.82 -0.93
CA TYR A 152 20.79 16.07 -0.18
C TYR A 152 21.09 17.57 -0.19
N GLY A 153 22.14 18.00 0.51
CA GLY A 153 22.51 19.42 0.62
C GLY A 153 21.54 20.21 1.50
N LYS A 154 21.42 21.52 1.27
CA LYS A 154 20.58 22.43 2.06
C LYS A 154 19.70 23.33 1.20
N ASN A 155 18.60 23.78 1.79
CA ASN A 155 17.70 24.81 1.28
C ASN A 155 17.08 24.48 -0.09
N ASN A 156 17.02 23.19 -0.44
CA ASN A 156 16.30 22.74 -1.63
C ASN A 156 14.78 22.74 -1.43
N ARG A 157 14.05 22.95 -2.53
CA ARG A 157 12.58 22.92 -2.58
C ARG A 157 12.08 21.91 -3.61
N ILE A 158 11.14 21.07 -3.22
CA ILE A 158 10.52 20.07 -4.08
C ILE A 158 9.02 20.35 -4.06
N ASP A 159 8.48 20.91 -5.14
CA ASP A 159 7.11 21.41 -5.13
C ASP A 159 6.30 21.25 -6.42
N HIS A 160 4.97 21.10 -6.30
CA HIS A 160 4.05 20.94 -7.45
C HIS A 160 4.38 19.76 -8.38
N ASN A 161 5.07 18.73 -7.88
CA ASN A 161 5.40 17.54 -8.66
C ASN A 161 4.25 16.52 -8.63
N HIS A 162 4.12 15.73 -9.69
CA HIS A 162 3.22 14.58 -9.77
C HIS A 162 4.05 13.30 -9.66
N ILE A 163 3.83 12.52 -8.60
CA ILE A 163 4.66 11.35 -8.30
C ILE A 163 3.71 10.18 -8.02
N SER A 164 3.56 9.22 -8.94
CA SER A 164 2.59 8.13 -8.79
C SER A 164 3.02 6.82 -9.44
N GLY A 165 2.64 5.70 -8.81
CA GLY A 165 2.76 4.37 -9.39
C GLY A 165 4.08 3.64 -9.10
N LYS A 166 4.73 3.89 -7.95
CA LYS A 166 5.93 3.10 -7.56
C LYS A 166 5.50 1.71 -7.09
N LYS A 167 6.10 0.65 -7.63
CA LYS A 167 5.66 -0.75 -7.46
C LYS A 167 6.79 -1.70 -7.01
N ASN A 168 8.04 -1.26 -7.11
CA ASN A 168 9.21 -2.00 -6.65
C ASN A 168 9.72 -1.51 -5.27
N LEU A 169 10.64 -2.27 -4.69
CA LEU A 169 11.27 -2.03 -3.39
C LEU A 169 11.89 -0.63 -3.31
N GLY A 170 11.78 0.00 -2.15
CA GLY A 170 12.44 1.25 -1.82
C GLY A 170 11.47 2.43 -1.70
N VAL A 171 11.82 3.37 -0.83
CA VAL A 171 11.01 4.56 -0.56
C VAL A 171 10.87 5.42 -1.82
N THR A 172 9.71 6.03 -2.04
CA THR A 172 9.50 6.90 -3.20
C THR A 172 10.39 8.14 -3.13
N MET A 173 10.39 8.85 -2.01
CA MET A 173 11.22 10.04 -1.78
C MET A 173 11.98 9.95 -0.46
N ILE A 174 13.27 10.25 -0.46
CA ILE A 174 14.11 10.24 0.74
C ILE A 174 14.95 11.52 0.88
N VAL A 175 14.99 12.06 2.10
CA VAL A 175 15.97 13.07 2.52
C VAL A 175 17.14 12.35 3.19
N GLY A 176 18.32 12.43 2.58
CA GLY A 176 19.55 11.82 3.10
C GLY A 176 20.31 12.77 4.03
N LEU A 177 20.86 12.22 5.11
CA LEU A 177 21.61 12.97 6.14
C LEU A 177 23.05 12.43 6.31
N ASP A 178 23.54 11.70 5.30
CA ASP A 178 24.77 10.92 5.34
C ASP A 178 26.06 11.76 5.36
N THR A 179 25.96 13.08 5.25
CA THR A 179 27.03 14.07 5.43
C THR A 179 26.54 15.27 6.24
N GLU A 180 27.45 16.05 6.85
CA GLU A 180 27.09 17.25 7.62
C GLU A 180 26.45 18.34 6.76
N GLU A 181 26.83 18.41 5.49
CA GLU A 181 26.31 19.34 4.49
C GLU A 181 24.85 19.04 4.12
N SER A 182 24.33 17.84 4.42
CA SER A 182 22.91 17.49 4.24
C SER A 182 22.07 17.57 5.52
N ARG A 183 22.68 17.91 6.66
CA ARG A 183 22.01 18.08 7.96
C ARG A 183 21.60 19.52 8.20
N ALA A 184 20.62 19.73 9.08
CA ALA A 184 19.96 21.00 9.31
C ALA A 184 19.66 21.68 7.96
N ASN A 185 19.05 20.90 7.07
CA ASN A 185 18.95 21.21 5.65
C ASN A 185 17.92 22.28 5.35
N ASN A 186 16.87 22.44 6.17
CA ASN A 186 15.78 23.37 5.89
C ASN A 186 15.15 23.14 4.50
N HIS A 187 15.08 21.88 4.05
CA HIS A 187 14.38 21.54 2.83
C HIS A 187 12.88 21.82 2.95
N GLN A 188 12.25 22.19 1.84
CA GLN A 188 10.81 22.37 1.75
C GLN A 188 10.24 21.40 0.72
N ILE A 189 9.28 20.57 1.14
CA ILE A 189 8.56 19.62 0.28
C ILE A 189 7.10 20.03 0.34
N ASP A 190 6.59 20.68 -0.70
CA ASP A 190 5.27 21.30 -0.66
C ASP A 190 4.42 21.20 -1.94
N HIS A 191 3.09 21.13 -1.80
CA HIS A 191 2.15 21.07 -2.92
C HIS A 191 2.39 19.92 -3.91
N ASN A 192 3.07 18.84 -3.51
CA ASN A 192 3.24 17.67 -4.35
C ASN A 192 1.99 16.78 -4.31
N TYR A 193 1.68 16.16 -5.44
CA TYR A 193 0.71 15.08 -5.53
C TYR A 193 1.47 13.75 -5.47
N PHE A 194 1.42 13.09 -4.31
CA PHE A 194 1.84 11.70 -4.16
C PHE A 194 0.63 10.82 -4.47
N GLY A 195 0.56 10.38 -5.73
CA GLY A 195 -0.53 9.54 -6.22
C GLY A 195 -0.46 8.09 -5.71
N PRO A 196 -1.38 7.24 -6.19
CA PRO A 196 -1.48 5.85 -5.73
C PRO A 196 -0.14 5.10 -5.77
N ARG A 197 0.13 4.41 -4.65
CA ARG A 197 1.21 3.42 -4.50
C ARG A 197 0.55 2.13 -4.02
N PRO A 198 0.52 1.04 -4.80
CA PRO A 198 -0.12 -0.21 -4.38
C PRO A 198 0.64 -0.87 -3.23
N THR A 199 -0.03 -1.76 -2.49
CA THR A 199 0.59 -2.59 -1.46
C THR A 199 1.78 -3.35 -2.04
N TYR A 200 2.95 -3.18 -1.42
CA TYR A 200 4.18 -3.83 -1.86
C TYR A 200 4.23 -5.31 -1.47
N GLY A 201 3.66 -5.65 -0.31
CA GLY A 201 3.64 -7.02 0.24
C GLY A 201 4.88 -7.38 1.05
N ASN A 202 5.68 -6.37 1.46
CA ASN A 202 6.86 -6.50 2.32
C ASN A 202 7.22 -5.10 2.90
N ASN A 203 8.21 -5.01 3.78
CA ASN A 203 8.82 -3.77 4.24
C ASN A 203 9.56 -3.01 3.12
N GLY A 204 9.71 -1.69 3.26
CA GLY A 204 10.44 -0.83 2.31
C GLY A 204 9.53 -0.18 1.26
N GLY A 205 8.26 -0.01 1.61
CA GLY A 205 7.20 0.53 0.76
C GLY A 205 6.94 2.03 0.99
N GLU A 206 7.78 2.74 1.74
CA GLU A 206 7.44 4.06 2.27
C GLU A 206 7.25 5.10 1.15
N THR A 207 6.34 6.05 1.31
CA THR A 207 6.23 7.14 0.31
C THR A 207 7.27 8.22 0.55
N LEU A 208 7.45 8.65 1.80
CA LEU A 208 8.43 9.65 2.17
C LEU A 208 9.23 9.21 3.39
N ARG A 209 10.55 9.38 3.35
CA ARG A 209 11.43 9.13 4.49
C ARG A 209 12.39 10.29 4.72
N ILE A 210 12.53 10.74 5.97
CA ILE A 210 13.44 11.83 6.33
C ILE A 210 14.51 11.32 7.28
N GLY A 211 15.70 11.04 6.76
CA GLY A 211 16.80 10.43 7.51
C GLY A 211 16.75 8.90 7.54
N THR A 212 17.58 8.32 8.41
CA THR A 212 17.72 6.87 8.65
C THR A 212 18.06 6.65 10.12
N SER A 213 17.99 5.40 10.61
CA SER A 213 18.34 5.08 12.00
C SER A 213 19.75 5.51 12.40
N HIS A 214 20.73 5.44 11.48
CA HIS A 214 22.12 5.85 11.76
C HIS A 214 22.28 7.36 12.01
N HIS A 215 21.34 8.17 11.53
CA HIS A 215 21.37 9.64 11.61
C HIS A 215 20.14 10.18 12.34
N ALA A 216 19.47 9.34 13.14
CA ALA A 216 18.18 9.66 13.74
C ALA A 216 18.20 10.85 14.69
N LEU A 217 19.34 11.10 15.35
CA LEU A 217 19.49 12.20 16.31
C LEU A 217 20.00 13.49 15.66
N GLU A 218 20.29 13.46 14.36
CA GLU A 218 20.70 14.65 13.63
C GLU A 218 19.49 15.52 13.32
N ASN A 219 19.65 16.84 13.46
CA ASN A 219 18.64 17.79 13.03
C ASN A 219 18.56 17.79 11.51
N SER A 220 17.34 17.69 10.97
CA SER A 220 17.08 17.82 9.54
C SER A 220 16.40 19.16 9.23
N ASN A 221 15.49 19.61 10.08
CA ASN A 221 14.72 20.86 9.88
C ASN A 221 13.92 20.87 8.57
N THR A 222 13.59 19.70 8.02
CA THR A 222 12.79 19.60 6.80
C THR A 222 11.33 19.96 7.09
N ILE A 223 10.73 20.75 6.20
CA ILE A 223 9.33 21.12 6.23
C ILE A 223 8.61 20.36 5.12
N VAL A 224 7.60 19.57 5.49
CA VAL A 224 6.71 18.85 4.59
C VAL A 224 5.33 19.43 4.76
N GLU A 225 4.88 20.26 3.82
CA GLU A 225 3.63 20.97 3.96
C GLU A 225 2.72 20.97 2.74
N SER A 226 1.41 20.90 2.96
CA SER A 226 0.39 21.02 1.89
C SER A 226 0.58 20.01 0.74
N ASN A 227 1.08 18.80 1.03
CA ASN A 227 1.15 17.70 0.06
C ASN A 227 -0.09 16.79 0.16
N TYR A 228 -0.52 16.25 -0.98
CA TYR A 228 -1.66 15.34 -1.07
C TYR A 228 -1.16 13.91 -1.30
N PHE A 229 -1.42 13.04 -0.32
CA PHE A 229 -1.15 11.61 -0.37
C PHE A 229 -2.45 10.89 -0.73
N ASP A 230 -2.53 10.37 -1.95
CA ASP A 230 -3.69 9.69 -2.51
C ASP A 230 -3.42 8.19 -2.58
N ARG A 231 -4.03 7.40 -1.66
CA ARG A 231 -3.92 5.93 -1.63
C ARG A 231 -2.48 5.44 -1.73
N THR A 232 -1.59 6.06 -0.96
CA THR A 232 -0.18 5.66 -0.84
C THR A 232 -0.07 4.48 0.13
N ASN A 233 -0.31 3.27 -0.39
CA ASN A 233 -0.58 2.05 0.39
C ASN A 233 0.61 1.08 0.40
N GLY A 234 1.81 1.54 0.07
CA GLY A 234 2.99 0.68 -0.13
C GLY A 234 3.28 -0.23 1.05
N GLU A 235 3.20 0.31 2.26
CA GLU A 235 3.43 -0.41 3.52
C GLU A 235 2.83 0.37 4.71
N HIS A 236 3.13 -0.07 5.93
CA HIS A 236 2.71 0.55 7.18
C HIS A 236 3.08 2.04 7.31
N GLU A 237 4.28 2.45 6.90
CA GLU A 237 4.75 3.84 7.00
C GLU A 237 4.53 4.61 5.70
N ILE A 238 3.48 5.44 5.63
CA ILE A 238 3.32 6.40 4.51
C ILE A 238 4.49 7.39 4.55
N ILE A 239 4.69 7.96 5.74
CA ILE A 239 5.83 8.82 6.07
C ILE A 239 6.60 8.17 7.21
N SER A 240 7.90 7.98 7.01
CA SER A 240 8.85 7.51 8.01
C SER A 240 9.81 8.64 8.40
N ASN A 241 9.49 9.38 9.47
CA ASN A 241 10.40 10.39 10.01
C ASN A 241 11.49 9.70 10.85
N LYS A 242 12.74 9.88 10.46
CA LYS A 242 13.92 9.24 11.08
C LYS A 242 15.04 10.26 11.31
N SER A 243 14.67 11.43 11.83
CA SER A 243 15.57 12.57 12.13
C SER A 243 14.86 13.63 12.99
N CYS A 244 15.60 14.60 13.53
CA CYS A 244 15.07 15.58 14.48
C CYS A 244 14.55 16.87 13.81
N GLN A 245 13.65 17.56 14.53
CA GLN A 245 13.19 18.93 14.23
C GLN A 245 12.47 19.12 12.88
N ASN A 246 11.81 18.08 12.36
CA ASN A 246 11.02 18.20 11.14
C ASN A 246 9.60 18.73 11.42
N THR A 247 8.98 19.30 10.40
CA THR A 247 7.59 19.79 10.46
C THR A 247 6.74 19.14 9.38
N PHE A 248 5.61 18.56 9.77
CA PHE A 248 4.59 18.01 8.88
C PHE A 248 3.30 18.81 9.05
N LYS A 249 2.93 19.61 8.05
CA LYS A 249 1.87 20.61 8.21
C LYS A 249 0.88 20.66 7.05
N TYR A 250 -0.42 20.68 7.34
CA TYR A 250 -1.47 20.84 6.32
C TYR A 250 -1.46 19.80 5.18
N ASN A 251 -0.81 18.66 5.37
CA ASN A 251 -0.87 17.56 4.41
C ASN A 251 -2.24 16.86 4.50
N THR A 252 -2.66 16.27 3.39
CA THR A 252 -3.90 15.48 3.33
C THR A 252 -3.57 14.04 2.96
N PHE A 253 -4.05 13.09 3.75
CA PHE A 253 -3.94 11.65 3.54
C PHE A 253 -5.32 11.10 3.18
N PHE A 254 -5.52 10.75 1.91
CA PHE A 254 -6.79 10.25 1.40
C PHE A 254 -6.69 8.73 1.17
N GLU A 255 -7.46 7.97 1.93
CA GLU A 255 -7.57 6.49 1.84
C GLU A 255 -6.22 5.74 1.85
N CYS A 256 -5.24 6.31 2.56
CA CYS A 256 -3.92 5.75 2.70
C CYS A 256 -3.93 4.67 3.80
N THR A 257 -3.57 3.45 3.46
CA THR A 257 -3.34 2.37 4.42
C THR A 257 -1.92 2.51 4.96
N GLY A 258 -1.79 2.86 6.24
CA GLY A 258 -0.52 3.22 6.87
C GLY A 258 -0.61 4.49 7.72
N THR A 259 0.53 4.99 8.19
CA THR A 259 0.62 6.11 9.14
C THR A 259 1.68 7.15 8.78
N LEU A 260 1.50 8.36 9.32
CA LEU A 260 2.61 9.28 9.55
C LEU A 260 3.32 8.83 10.82
N THR A 261 4.52 8.28 10.69
CA THR A 261 5.28 7.74 11.82
C THR A 261 6.49 8.61 12.17
N MET A 262 6.55 9.05 13.42
CA MET A 262 7.78 9.57 14.05
C MET A 262 8.68 8.40 14.45
N ARG A 263 9.26 7.72 13.46
CA ARG A 263 9.89 6.41 13.64
C ARG A 263 11.18 6.49 14.46
N HIS A 264 12.00 7.50 14.19
CA HIS A 264 13.16 7.89 14.99
C HIS A 264 13.31 9.42 15.01
N GLY A 265 14.14 9.93 15.92
CA GLY A 265 14.41 11.35 16.06
C GLY A 265 13.34 12.09 16.88
N ASN A 266 13.73 13.25 17.40
CA ASN A 266 12.98 14.00 18.42
C ASN A 266 12.47 15.33 17.87
N GLU A 267 11.63 16.02 18.65
CA GLU A 267 11.23 17.41 18.38
C GLU A 267 10.49 17.61 17.04
N THR A 268 9.74 16.60 16.58
CA THR A 268 8.93 16.70 15.36
C THR A 268 7.61 17.42 15.64
N LEU A 269 7.23 18.34 14.76
CA LEU A 269 5.94 19.01 14.77
C LEU A 269 5.01 18.41 13.71
N VAL A 270 3.84 17.92 14.12
CA VAL A 270 2.75 17.44 13.25
C VAL A 270 1.52 18.32 13.49
N ASP A 271 1.29 19.30 12.60
CA ASP A 271 0.30 20.38 12.80
C ASP A 271 -0.74 20.47 11.67
N GLY A 272 -2.02 20.33 12.01
CA GLY A 272 -3.11 20.67 11.10
C GLY A 272 -3.25 19.78 9.86
N ASN A 273 -2.74 18.54 9.90
CA ASN A 273 -2.90 17.57 8.82
C ASN A 273 -4.33 16.98 8.82
N VAL A 274 -4.77 16.48 7.67
CA VAL A 274 -6.10 15.88 7.48
C VAL A 274 -5.96 14.43 7.02
N PHE A 275 -6.56 13.50 7.76
CA PHE A 275 -6.58 12.07 7.45
C PHE A 275 -8.00 11.62 7.16
N ILE A 276 -8.26 11.16 5.93
CA ILE A 276 -9.57 10.78 5.41
C ILE A 276 -9.54 9.29 5.09
N GLY A 277 -10.05 8.45 5.99
CA GLY A 277 -10.05 6.99 5.83
C GLY A 277 -11.23 6.42 5.07
N ASN A 278 -12.38 7.12 5.04
CA ASN A 278 -13.64 6.64 4.44
C ASN A 278 -14.09 5.25 4.90
N GLY A 279 -13.63 4.78 6.06
CA GLY A 279 -13.94 3.43 6.55
C GLY A 279 -13.15 2.32 5.86
N LYS A 280 -12.14 2.64 5.05
CA LYS A 280 -11.26 1.64 4.43
C LYS A 280 -10.41 0.95 5.52
N PRO A 281 -10.29 -0.39 5.51
CA PRO A 281 -9.42 -1.12 6.44
C PRO A 281 -7.98 -0.61 6.44
N SER A 282 -7.29 -0.73 7.57
CA SER A 282 -5.86 -0.38 7.72
C SER A 282 -5.48 1.09 7.49
N THR A 283 -6.43 2.00 7.25
CA THR A 283 -6.11 3.44 7.23
C THR A 283 -5.79 3.95 8.63
N GLY A 284 -4.60 4.53 8.81
CA GLY A 284 -4.12 5.02 10.09
C GLY A 284 -3.91 6.53 10.09
N GLY A 285 -3.52 7.05 11.26
CA GLY A 285 -3.21 8.46 11.46
C GLY A 285 -1.76 8.67 11.86
N VAL A 286 -1.56 9.13 13.09
CA VAL A 286 -0.24 9.51 13.60
C VAL A 286 0.30 8.48 14.60
N ARG A 287 1.55 8.06 14.44
CA ARG A 287 2.28 7.18 15.36
C ARG A 287 3.47 7.90 15.99
N VAL A 288 3.43 8.05 17.31
CA VAL A 288 4.41 8.74 18.17
C VAL A 288 5.34 7.73 18.83
N ILE A 289 6.64 7.94 18.63
CA ILE A 289 7.77 7.26 19.29
C ILE A 289 8.79 8.38 19.62
N ASN A 290 9.76 8.08 20.48
CA ASN A 290 10.86 8.99 20.83
C ASN A 290 10.37 10.26 21.57
N GLU A 291 11.24 11.26 21.70
CA GLU A 291 11.09 12.31 22.69
C GLU A 291 10.58 13.64 22.09
N THR A 292 9.87 14.41 22.91
CA THR A 292 9.49 15.81 22.68
C THR A 292 8.71 16.03 21.37
N GLN A 293 7.89 15.05 20.97
CA GLN A 293 7.05 15.17 19.79
C GLN A 293 5.86 16.10 20.05
N THR A 294 5.42 16.85 19.04
CA THR A 294 4.24 17.72 19.14
C THR A 294 3.24 17.39 18.04
N VAL A 295 2.05 16.89 18.41
CA VAL A 295 0.96 16.51 17.49
C VAL A 295 -0.26 17.36 17.80
N ILE A 296 -0.54 18.34 16.95
CA ILE A 296 -1.58 19.35 17.22
C ILE A 296 -2.50 19.64 16.04
N ASN A 297 -3.76 19.97 16.35
CA ASN A 297 -4.75 20.46 15.37
C ASN A 297 -5.07 19.50 14.21
N ASN A 298 -4.65 18.23 14.28
CA ASN A 298 -4.86 17.29 13.19
C ASN A 298 -6.32 16.78 13.20
N TYR A 299 -6.88 16.60 12.01
CA TYR A 299 -8.26 16.13 11.83
C TYR A 299 -8.26 14.73 11.20
N HIS A 300 -8.88 13.78 11.88
CA HIS A 300 -8.96 12.38 11.48
C HIS A 300 -10.42 11.98 11.33
N ILE A 301 -10.77 11.39 10.19
CA ILE A 301 -12.13 10.91 9.93
C ILE A 301 -12.14 9.52 9.30
N GLY A 302 -12.91 8.60 9.89
CA GLY A 302 -13.19 7.29 9.31
C GLY A 302 -11.98 6.34 9.24
N LEU A 303 -11.01 6.46 10.16
CA LEU A 303 -9.81 5.62 10.17
C LEU A 303 -10.07 4.27 10.87
N LYS A 304 -9.72 3.16 10.20
CA LYS A 304 -10.02 1.79 10.65
C LYS A 304 -8.81 0.94 11.05
N GLY A 305 -7.59 1.46 10.93
CA GLY A 305 -6.41 0.72 11.35
C GLY A 305 -6.41 0.44 12.86
N TYR A 306 -5.76 -0.67 13.23
CA TYR A 306 -5.59 -1.14 14.61
C TYR A 306 -4.09 -1.27 14.92
N ARG A 307 -3.76 -1.55 16.18
CA ARG A 307 -2.38 -1.69 16.65
C ARG A 307 -1.53 -0.47 16.26
N PHE A 308 -0.41 -0.67 15.57
CA PHE A 308 0.48 0.39 15.10
C PHE A 308 -0.12 1.26 13.99
N ARG A 309 -1.35 0.96 13.52
CA ARG A 309 -2.10 1.71 12.49
C ARG A 309 -3.32 2.42 13.04
N GLY A 310 -3.42 2.57 14.37
CA GLY A 310 -4.50 3.35 14.98
C GLY A 310 -4.63 4.75 14.37
N ALA A 311 -5.79 5.36 14.56
CA ALA A 311 -5.99 6.78 14.24
C ALA A 311 -4.99 7.66 15.01
N PHE A 312 -4.64 7.24 16.22
CA PHE A 312 -3.48 7.73 16.96
C PHE A 312 -2.82 6.58 17.73
N VAL A 313 -1.49 6.57 17.77
CA VAL A 313 -0.70 5.55 18.48
C VAL A 313 0.43 6.22 19.25
N MET A 314 0.51 5.98 20.55
CA MET A 314 1.66 6.31 21.39
C MET A 314 2.31 5.01 21.86
N MET A 315 3.54 4.75 21.40
CA MET A 315 4.20 3.46 21.60
C MET A 315 4.95 3.36 22.93
N ASN A 316 5.12 2.12 23.39
CA ASN A 316 6.18 1.77 24.34
C ASN A 316 7.56 1.83 23.69
N GLY A 317 8.60 2.02 24.52
CA GLY A 317 10.00 2.00 24.12
C GLY A 317 10.79 0.83 24.71
N VAL A 318 11.97 0.61 24.15
CA VAL A 318 12.97 -0.32 24.66
C VAL A 318 13.85 0.40 25.68
N PRO A 319 14.13 -0.18 26.87
CA PRO A 319 15.11 0.36 27.79
C PRO A 319 16.49 0.54 27.15
N ASP A 320 17.15 1.68 27.38
CA ASP A 320 18.47 2.00 26.83
C ASP A 320 18.58 1.72 25.32
N SER A 321 17.51 2.09 24.60
CA SER A 321 17.28 1.75 23.20
C SER A 321 18.42 2.20 22.29
N PRO A 322 19.01 1.31 21.47
CA PRO A 322 19.90 1.75 20.41
C PRO A 322 19.11 2.50 19.31
N PRO A 323 19.77 3.36 18.50
CA PRO A 323 19.08 4.26 17.56
C PRO A 323 18.18 3.59 16.51
N ASN A 324 18.40 2.30 16.21
CA ASN A 324 17.62 1.52 15.26
C ASN A 324 16.41 0.79 15.90
N ARG A 325 16.22 0.88 17.22
CA ARG A 325 15.05 0.31 17.91
C ARG A 325 14.02 1.40 18.20
N TYR A 326 13.26 1.26 19.29
CA TYR A 326 12.17 2.18 19.65
C TYR A 326 12.57 2.92 20.93
N VAL A 327 12.81 4.23 20.86
CA VAL A 327 13.07 5.06 22.03
C VAL A 327 11.72 5.35 22.71
N PRO A 328 11.63 5.29 24.05
CA PRO A 328 10.39 5.58 24.77
C PRO A 328 9.82 6.96 24.44
N VAL A 329 8.51 7.08 24.54
CA VAL A 329 7.83 8.36 24.39
C VAL A 329 8.00 9.18 25.66
N ILE A 330 8.67 10.33 25.55
CA ILE A 330 8.97 11.24 26.67
C ILE A 330 8.61 12.67 26.26
N ASP A 331 8.10 13.47 27.19
CA ASP A 331 7.83 14.92 27.01
C ASP A 331 7.02 15.30 25.76
N SER A 332 6.19 14.39 25.27
CA SER A 332 5.43 14.57 24.03
C SER A 332 4.05 15.17 24.28
N LYS A 333 3.56 16.01 23.36
CA LYS A 333 2.29 16.74 23.48
C LYS A 333 1.35 16.38 22.35
N VAL A 334 0.14 15.96 22.69
CA VAL A 334 -0.90 15.54 21.73
C VAL A 334 -2.16 16.33 22.03
N ASN A 335 -2.30 17.49 21.39
CA ASN A 335 -3.26 18.51 21.81
C ASN A 335 -4.20 18.96 20.68
N ASN A 336 -5.47 19.24 21.00
CA ASN A 336 -6.43 19.84 20.06
C ASN A 336 -6.66 19.03 18.77
N ASN A 337 -6.42 17.72 18.78
CA ASN A 337 -6.71 16.85 17.64
C ASN A 337 -8.19 16.44 17.64
N THR A 338 -8.74 16.18 16.46
CA THR A 338 -10.13 15.76 16.27
C THR A 338 -10.17 14.37 15.63
N PHE A 339 -10.94 13.46 16.22
CA PHE A 339 -11.14 12.09 15.75
C PHE A 339 -12.64 11.84 15.58
N VAL A 340 -13.08 11.67 14.32
CA VAL A 340 -14.48 11.42 13.96
C VAL A 340 -14.60 10.02 13.36
N ASN A 341 -15.42 9.15 13.95
CA ASN A 341 -15.67 7.79 13.47
C ASN A 341 -14.39 6.96 13.20
N CYS A 342 -13.37 7.19 14.04
CA CYS A 342 -12.14 6.43 14.06
C CYS A 342 -12.24 5.26 15.06
N ASP A 343 -11.61 4.13 14.75
CA ASP A 343 -11.86 2.91 15.52
C ASP A 343 -10.87 2.67 16.66
N ASN A 344 -9.62 3.15 16.57
CA ASN A 344 -8.60 2.84 17.57
C ASN A 344 -7.68 4.04 17.88
N ILE A 345 -7.55 4.36 19.18
CA ILE A 345 -6.54 5.24 19.77
C ILE A 345 -5.77 4.40 20.80
N LEU A 346 -4.44 4.30 20.66
CA LEU A 346 -3.65 3.38 21.46
C LEU A 346 -2.60 4.10 22.32
N PHE A 347 -2.47 3.67 23.57
CA PHE A 347 -1.43 4.09 24.50
C PHE A 347 -0.63 2.89 25.01
N GLY A 348 0.69 3.05 25.09
CA GLY A 348 1.62 1.97 25.44
C GLY A 348 1.77 0.90 24.35
N ALA A 349 1.41 1.26 23.11
CA ALA A 349 1.26 0.29 22.04
C ALA A 349 2.55 -0.50 21.78
N GLY A 350 2.41 -1.82 21.59
CA GLY A 350 3.52 -2.73 21.38
C GLY A 350 4.28 -3.09 22.65
N SER A 351 3.70 -2.87 23.84
CA SER A 351 4.29 -3.33 25.10
C SER A 351 4.54 -4.84 25.06
N ASP A 352 5.77 -5.23 25.37
CA ASP A 352 6.21 -6.61 25.50
C ASP A 352 7.47 -6.66 26.38
N ALA A 353 8.09 -7.84 26.49
CA ALA A 353 9.28 -8.02 27.30
C ALA A 353 10.48 -7.14 26.86
N GLU A 354 10.57 -6.78 25.58
CA GLU A 354 11.61 -5.90 25.04
C GLU A 354 11.18 -4.42 25.13
N ARG A 355 9.98 -4.09 24.64
CA ARG A 355 9.36 -2.76 24.66
C ARG A 355 8.66 -2.53 25.99
N SER A 356 9.42 -2.53 27.08
CA SER A 356 8.92 -2.49 28.46
C SER A 356 8.91 -1.11 29.10
N GLN A 357 9.23 -0.04 28.37
CA GLN A 357 9.14 1.34 28.89
C GLN A 357 7.89 2.06 28.38
N ALA A 358 6.95 2.27 29.29
CA ALA A 358 5.75 3.06 29.06
C ALA A 358 6.03 4.55 28.78
N PRO A 359 5.12 5.24 28.06
CA PRO A 359 5.21 6.69 27.88
C PRO A 359 5.24 7.46 29.21
N ARG A 360 6.06 8.52 29.28
CA ARG A 360 6.18 9.36 30.48
C ARG A 360 6.29 10.85 30.18
N THR A 361 6.00 11.64 31.21
CA THR A 361 6.00 13.13 31.20
C THR A 361 5.27 13.75 30.01
N SER A 362 4.36 12.99 29.39
CA SER A 362 3.69 13.35 28.14
C SER A 362 2.26 13.82 28.43
N GLU A 363 1.62 14.41 27.43
CA GLU A 363 0.29 15.03 27.56
C GLU A 363 -0.62 14.63 26.41
N PHE A 364 -1.88 14.32 26.74
CA PHE A 364 -2.98 14.15 25.79
C PHE A 364 -4.13 15.06 26.22
N SER A 365 -4.28 16.22 25.59
CA SER A 365 -5.23 17.24 26.06
C SER A 365 -6.05 17.93 24.98
N GLU A 366 -7.25 18.40 25.36
CA GLU A 366 -8.15 19.17 24.50
C GLU A 366 -8.53 18.48 23.18
N ASN A 367 -8.37 17.15 23.11
CA ASN A 367 -8.74 16.38 21.95
C ASN A 367 -10.24 16.12 21.94
N ILE A 368 -10.82 16.01 20.74
CA ILE A 368 -12.24 15.71 20.54
C ILE A 368 -12.34 14.33 19.90
N ILE A 369 -13.07 13.43 20.55
CA ILE A 369 -13.29 12.07 20.10
C ILE A 369 -14.79 11.85 19.97
N TYR A 370 -15.24 11.55 18.75
CA TYR A 370 -16.64 11.27 18.45
C TYR A 370 -16.74 10.01 17.59
N ASN A 371 -17.60 9.07 17.98
CA ASN A 371 -17.89 7.88 17.20
C ASN A 371 -19.38 7.54 17.30
N ASP A 372 -20.04 7.35 16.16
CA ASP A 372 -21.47 7.03 16.09
C ASP A 372 -21.78 5.66 16.69
N ASN A 373 -20.90 4.67 16.50
CA ASN A 373 -21.18 3.26 16.72
C ASN A 373 -20.32 2.62 17.81
N LYS A 374 -19.01 2.93 17.82
CA LYS A 374 -18.05 2.31 18.73
C LYS A 374 -17.92 3.15 20.00
N LYS A 375 -18.41 2.61 21.12
CA LYS A 375 -18.42 3.32 22.41
C LYS A 375 -17.03 3.56 22.98
N ASN A 376 -16.20 2.53 23.05
CA ASN A 376 -14.82 2.64 23.51
C ASN A 376 -13.86 2.37 22.34
N ILE A 377 -13.03 3.35 22.03
CA ILE A 377 -12.02 3.27 20.98
C ILE A 377 -10.59 3.25 21.53
N PHE A 378 -10.43 3.25 22.85
CA PHE A 378 -9.13 3.27 23.50
C PHE A 378 -8.62 1.86 23.75
N THR A 379 -7.37 1.61 23.34
CA THR A 379 -6.60 0.43 23.74
C THR A 379 -5.45 0.88 24.62
N ILE A 380 -5.29 0.22 25.77
CA ILE A 380 -4.27 0.51 26.76
C ILE A 380 -3.46 -0.77 26.95
N ASP A 381 -2.23 -0.77 26.43
CA ASP A 381 -1.37 -1.96 26.43
C ASP A 381 -0.37 -1.97 27.60
N ASP A 382 -0.17 -0.83 28.27
CA ASP A 382 0.72 -0.69 29.44
C ASP A 382 0.28 0.45 30.37
N ASP A 383 1.08 0.74 31.40
CA ASP A 383 0.89 1.88 32.30
C ASP A 383 0.82 3.21 31.51
N ILE A 384 -0.16 4.03 31.87
CA ILE A 384 -0.41 5.35 31.30
C ILE A 384 -0.28 6.46 32.34
N SER A 385 0.21 6.15 33.55
CA SER A 385 0.39 7.12 34.64
C SER A 385 1.34 8.26 34.28
N GLY A 386 2.26 8.01 33.35
CA GLY A 386 3.17 8.99 32.79
C GLY A 386 2.54 9.95 31.77
N ILE A 387 1.26 9.78 31.44
CA ILE A 387 0.52 10.62 30.50
C ILE A 387 -0.50 11.47 31.26
N THR A 388 -0.39 12.78 31.14
CA THR A 388 -1.39 13.71 31.67
C THR A 388 -2.56 13.85 30.70
N PHE A 389 -3.75 13.44 31.13
CA PHE A 389 -5.00 13.62 30.39
C PHE A 389 -5.75 14.85 30.90
N LYS A 390 -6.10 15.78 30.00
CA LYS A 390 -6.75 17.04 30.40
C LYS A 390 -7.74 17.56 29.35
N ASN A 391 -8.93 17.97 29.79
CA ASN A 391 -9.92 18.67 28.96
C ASN A 391 -10.30 17.95 27.65
N ASN A 392 -10.15 16.63 27.56
CA ASN A 392 -10.56 15.87 26.38
C ASN A 392 -12.08 15.71 26.37
N ILE A 393 -12.67 15.74 25.18
CA ILE A 393 -14.12 15.68 24.99
C ILE A 393 -14.47 14.41 24.24
N LEU A 394 -15.40 13.66 24.80
CA LEU A 394 -15.98 12.46 24.20
C LEU A 394 -17.41 12.74 23.73
N GLY A 395 -17.87 12.03 22.70
CA GLY A 395 -19.30 11.96 22.37
C GLY A 395 -20.12 11.41 23.53
N GLU A 396 -21.42 11.75 23.59
CA GLU A 396 -22.28 11.39 24.72
C GLU A 396 -22.35 9.88 24.97
N ASN A 397 -22.37 9.09 23.89
CA ASN A 397 -22.40 7.63 23.88
C ASN A 397 -21.03 6.95 24.12
N SER A 398 -19.95 7.72 24.19
CA SER A 398 -18.58 7.19 24.27
C SER A 398 -18.19 6.80 25.71
N GLU A 399 -17.38 5.76 25.84
CA GLU A 399 -16.95 5.18 27.11
C GLU A 399 -15.42 5.11 27.15
N THR A 400 -14.82 5.30 28.34
CA THR A 400 -13.38 5.10 28.56
C THR A 400 -13.10 4.69 30.01
N SER A 401 -12.08 3.85 30.21
CA SER A 401 -11.52 3.52 31.52
C SER A 401 -10.57 4.60 32.05
N ILE A 402 -10.14 5.55 31.23
CA ILE A 402 -9.17 6.59 31.60
C ILE A 402 -9.87 7.72 32.37
N LYS A 403 -9.60 7.83 33.68
CA LYS A 403 -10.10 8.88 34.58
C LYS A 403 -8.96 9.35 35.49
N PRO A 404 -8.68 10.67 35.67
CA PRO A 404 -9.37 11.89 35.19
C PRO A 404 -8.96 12.35 33.78
N GLY A 405 -9.62 13.39 33.25
CA GLY A 405 -9.17 14.11 32.04
C GLY A 405 -10.12 14.12 30.84
N PHE A 406 -11.23 13.36 30.90
CA PHE A 406 -12.24 13.27 29.85
C PHE A 406 -13.62 13.72 30.34
N ILE A 407 -14.38 14.39 29.48
CA ILE A 407 -15.78 14.72 29.71
C ILE A 407 -16.63 14.36 28.48
N ASN A 408 -17.80 13.76 28.70
CA ASN A 408 -18.76 13.50 27.64
C ASN A 408 -19.55 14.77 27.29
N ALA A 409 -19.92 14.92 26.02
CA ALA A 409 -20.70 16.05 25.51
C ALA A 409 -21.69 15.58 24.42
N ASP A 410 -22.86 16.24 24.35
CA ASP A 410 -23.72 16.18 23.18
C ASP A 410 -22.98 16.89 22.02
N ILE A 411 -22.38 16.09 21.14
CA ILE A 411 -21.63 16.55 19.98
C ILE A 411 -22.51 16.37 18.75
N LYS A 412 -22.62 17.44 17.95
CA LYS A 412 -23.27 17.41 16.64
C LYS A 412 -22.25 17.69 15.55
N LEU A 413 -22.27 16.89 14.50
CA LEU A 413 -21.45 17.10 13.32
C LEU A 413 -22.12 18.12 12.39
N VAL A 414 -21.39 19.19 12.06
CA VAL A 414 -21.84 20.24 11.13
C VAL A 414 -20.84 20.36 9.99
N LYS A 415 -21.33 20.33 8.75
CA LYS A 415 -20.49 20.47 7.57
C LYS A 415 -19.94 21.90 7.50
N ASN A 416 -18.61 22.06 7.40
CA ASN A 416 -17.98 23.37 7.18
C ASN A 416 -18.01 23.76 5.70
N THR A 417 -17.45 24.94 5.39
CA THR A 417 -17.38 25.48 4.00
C THR A 417 -16.51 24.64 3.07
N GLN A 418 -15.54 23.89 3.59
CA GLN A 418 -14.70 22.95 2.84
C GLN A 418 -15.33 21.55 2.71
N GLY A 419 -16.48 21.32 3.33
CA GLY A 419 -17.22 20.07 3.25
C GLY A 419 -16.92 19.02 4.33
N PHE A 420 -16.06 19.33 5.31
CA PHE A 420 -15.73 18.43 6.41
C PHE A 420 -16.78 18.45 7.52
N LEU A 421 -16.99 17.32 8.19
CA LEU A 421 -17.90 17.17 9.32
C LEU A 421 -17.21 17.64 10.63
N ILE A 422 -17.54 18.84 11.07
CA ILE A 422 -16.91 19.45 12.25
C ILE A 422 -17.75 19.18 13.50
N PRO A 423 -17.16 18.60 14.58
CA PRO A 423 -17.88 18.41 15.83
C PRO A 423 -18.13 19.74 16.53
N THR A 424 -19.37 19.94 16.99
CA THR A 424 -19.82 21.15 17.68
C THR A 424 -20.53 20.79 18.97
N SER A 425 -20.24 21.51 20.06
CA SER A 425 -20.88 21.35 21.36
C SER A 425 -20.59 22.56 22.23
N LYS A 426 -21.44 22.87 23.21
CA LYS A 426 -21.18 23.93 24.21
C LYS A 426 -19.96 23.63 25.08
N LYS A 427 -19.57 22.35 25.20
CA LYS A 427 -18.39 21.93 25.96
C LYS A 427 -17.08 22.04 25.16
N ILE A 428 -17.16 22.10 23.83
CA ILE A 428 -16.01 22.33 22.95
C ILE A 428 -15.65 23.82 23.02
N LYS A 429 -14.56 24.13 23.74
CA LYS A 429 -14.10 25.52 23.95
C LYS A 429 -13.25 26.04 22.79
N THR A 430 -12.42 25.17 22.22
CA THR A 430 -11.56 25.49 21.09
C THR A 430 -12.27 25.11 19.80
N LYS A 431 -12.51 26.10 18.93
CA LYS A 431 -13.14 25.84 17.63
C LYS A 431 -12.23 24.96 16.79
N VAL A 432 -12.76 23.86 16.28
CA VAL A 432 -12.07 23.03 15.28
C VAL A 432 -12.01 23.81 13.97
N VAL A 433 -10.79 24.06 13.49
CA VAL A 433 -10.54 24.79 12.24
C VAL A 433 -9.65 23.91 11.36
N ILE A 434 -10.15 23.59 10.17
CA ILE A 434 -9.33 23.03 9.10
C ILE A 434 -8.80 24.22 8.30
N SER A 435 -7.49 24.24 8.09
CA SER A 435 -6.81 25.35 7.38
C SER A 435 -7.29 25.41 5.92
N SER A 436 -7.37 26.62 5.36
CA SER A 436 -7.55 26.79 3.90
C SER A 436 -6.30 26.41 3.11
N LYS A 437 -5.16 26.20 3.78
CA LYS A 437 -3.89 25.79 3.18
C LYS A 437 -3.74 24.27 3.05
N ILE A 438 -4.73 23.47 3.45
CA ILE A 438 -4.62 22.02 3.29
C ILE A 438 -4.43 21.65 1.82
N ALA A 439 -3.71 20.55 1.62
CA ALA A 439 -3.62 19.93 0.31
C ALA A 439 -4.98 19.40 -0.13
N THR A 440 -5.34 19.63 -1.39
CA THR A 440 -6.42 18.94 -2.08
C THR A 440 -5.86 18.31 -3.35
N LYS A 441 -6.61 17.39 -3.96
CA LYS A 441 -6.18 16.75 -5.20
C LYS A 441 -6.01 17.78 -6.34
N GLU A 442 -6.79 18.86 -6.29
CA GLU A 442 -6.82 19.94 -7.28
C GLU A 442 -5.70 20.96 -7.10
N ASN A 443 -5.30 21.29 -5.86
CA ASN A 443 -4.29 22.32 -5.59
C ASN A 443 -2.85 21.78 -5.49
N THR A 444 -2.65 20.48 -5.73
CA THR A 444 -1.34 19.81 -5.68
C THR A 444 -0.93 19.24 -7.02
N GLY A 445 0.37 18.95 -7.17
CA GLY A 445 0.97 18.42 -8.38
C GLY A 445 0.90 19.39 -9.56
N THR A 446 1.00 18.85 -10.76
CA THR A 446 0.91 19.63 -12.00
C THR A 446 -0.55 19.87 -12.41
N THR A 447 -0.80 20.99 -13.08
CA THR A 447 -2.11 21.33 -13.66
C THR A 447 -2.33 20.73 -15.05
N TRP A 448 -1.26 20.25 -15.67
CA TRP A 448 -1.22 19.81 -17.07
C TRP A 448 -1.03 18.29 -17.23
N TYR A 449 -0.82 17.56 -16.13
CA TYR A 449 -0.77 16.10 -16.12
C TYR A 449 -1.98 15.54 -15.37
N SER A 450 -2.61 14.51 -15.92
CA SER A 450 -3.83 13.93 -15.37
C SER A 450 -3.57 13.25 -14.01
N LYS A 451 -4.53 13.37 -13.09
CA LYS A 451 -4.59 12.63 -11.82
C LYS A 451 -5.72 11.59 -11.81
N ALA A 452 -6.22 11.23 -12.99
CA ALA A 452 -7.29 10.25 -13.15
C ALA A 452 -6.77 8.84 -12.86
N ASP A 453 -7.59 8.03 -12.22
CA ASP A 453 -7.34 6.60 -12.08
C ASP A 453 -7.68 5.90 -13.38
N ASN A 454 -6.68 5.32 -14.04
CA ASN A 454 -6.86 4.55 -15.27
C ASN A 454 -6.90 3.04 -15.01
N ILE A 455 -7.26 2.61 -13.79
CA ILE A 455 -7.38 1.19 -13.44
C ILE A 455 -8.63 0.64 -14.12
N ILE A 456 -8.45 -0.34 -15.00
CA ILE A 456 -9.54 -1.03 -15.68
C ILE A 456 -9.98 -2.21 -14.81
N ALA A 457 -11.26 -2.22 -14.44
CA ALA A 457 -11.81 -3.28 -13.62
C ALA A 457 -12.08 -4.56 -14.44
N LEU A 458 -12.16 -5.71 -13.76
CA LEU A 458 -12.75 -6.90 -14.35
C LEU A 458 -14.22 -6.62 -14.70
N ASN A 459 -14.71 -7.22 -15.79
CA ASN A 459 -16.10 -7.08 -16.25
C ASN A 459 -16.54 -5.67 -16.71
N SER A 460 -15.61 -4.75 -17.00
CA SER A 460 -15.96 -3.39 -17.46
C SER A 460 -15.95 -3.22 -18.99
N GLY A 461 -15.44 -4.20 -19.73
CA GLY A 461 -15.30 -4.18 -21.18
C GLY A 461 -16.48 -4.80 -21.92
N LYS A 462 -16.27 -5.17 -23.18
CA LYS A 462 -17.30 -5.79 -24.03
C LYS A 462 -17.36 -7.29 -23.78
N THR A 463 -18.53 -7.89 -24.05
CA THR A 463 -18.67 -9.35 -24.08
C THR A 463 -18.32 -9.88 -25.46
N ILE A 464 -17.46 -10.88 -25.52
CA ILE A 464 -16.97 -11.54 -26.74
C ILE A 464 -17.30 -13.02 -26.64
N LYS A 465 -18.16 -13.51 -27.52
CA LYS A 465 -18.45 -14.95 -27.60
C LYS A 465 -17.29 -15.69 -28.24
N VAL A 466 -16.98 -16.87 -27.72
CA VAL A 466 -15.92 -17.73 -28.25
C VAL A 466 -16.46 -19.12 -28.55
N GLU A 467 -16.27 -19.55 -29.79
CA GLU A 467 -16.67 -20.89 -30.22
C GLU A 467 -15.82 -21.98 -29.56
N THR A 468 -16.42 -23.14 -29.39
CA THR A 468 -15.72 -24.34 -28.92
C THR A 468 -14.59 -24.75 -29.86
N GLY A 469 -13.61 -25.49 -29.34
CA GLY A 469 -12.53 -26.04 -30.16
C GLY A 469 -11.15 -25.93 -29.53
N ILE A 470 -10.13 -26.15 -30.38
CA ILE A 470 -8.73 -26.18 -29.96
C ILE A 470 -8.17 -24.76 -29.96
N ASN A 471 -7.63 -24.33 -28.80
CA ASN A 471 -6.99 -23.03 -28.60
C ASN A 471 -7.85 -21.80 -28.93
N THR A 472 -9.18 -21.92 -29.02
CA THR A 472 -10.05 -20.77 -29.28
C THR A 472 -9.96 -19.72 -28.16
N LEU A 473 -9.86 -20.15 -26.89
CA LEU A 473 -9.58 -19.25 -25.75
C LEU A 473 -8.19 -18.58 -25.86
N TYR A 474 -7.18 -19.30 -26.34
CA TYR A 474 -5.84 -18.74 -26.51
C TYR A 474 -5.81 -17.68 -27.63
N GLU A 475 -6.52 -17.91 -28.73
CA GLU A 475 -6.57 -16.95 -29.85
C GLU A 475 -7.48 -15.75 -29.57
N ILE A 476 -8.58 -15.91 -28.81
CA ILE A 476 -9.47 -14.79 -28.49
C ILE A 476 -8.82 -13.79 -27.53
N VAL A 477 -8.01 -14.26 -26.58
CA VAL A 477 -7.30 -13.42 -25.62
C VAL A 477 -6.26 -12.50 -26.28
N LYS A 478 -5.70 -12.88 -27.42
CA LYS A 478 -4.82 -11.98 -28.19
C LYS A 478 -5.56 -10.81 -28.81
N LYS A 479 -6.88 -10.89 -28.92
CA LYS A 479 -7.76 -9.90 -29.54
C LYS A 479 -8.61 -9.17 -28.52
N SER A 480 -8.58 -9.56 -27.24
CA SER A 480 -9.33 -8.93 -26.18
C SER A 480 -8.64 -7.67 -25.68
N GLU A 481 -9.44 -6.80 -25.06
CA GLU A 481 -9.00 -5.60 -24.38
C GLU A 481 -9.20 -5.76 -22.85
N ALA A 482 -8.53 -4.92 -22.07
CA ALA A 482 -8.68 -4.90 -20.62
C ALA A 482 -10.15 -4.70 -20.22
N GLY A 483 -10.62 -5.55 -19.30
CA GLY A 483 -11.98 -5.55 -18.78
C GLY A 483 -12.97 -6.40 -19.58
N ASP A 484 -12.58 -6.92 -20.75
CA ASP A 484 -13.47 -7.74 -21.59
C ASP A 484 -13.92 -9.03 -20.91
N ILE A 485 -15.07 -9.52 -21.35
CA ILE A 485 -15.71 -10.74 -20.88
C ILE A 485 -15.76 -11.75 -22.03
N ILE A 486 -15.02 -12.84 -21.91
CA ILE A 486 -15.03 -13.96 -22.83
C ILE A 486 -16.17 -14.90 -22.43
N GLU A 487 -17.22 -14.95 -23.26
CA GLU A 487 -18.41 -15.78 -23.04
C GLU A 487 -18.25 -17.12 -23.77
N LEU A 488 -18.18 -18.21 -23.00
CA LEU A 488 -18.10 -19.57 -23.47
C LEU A 488 -19.51 -20.12 -23.75
N GLU A 489 -19.61 -21.01 -24.74
CA GLU A 489 -20.82 -21.74 -25.10
C GLU A 489 -21.24 -22.69 -23.96
N GLU A 490 -22.53 -22.66 -23.60
CA GLU A 490 -23.13 -23.60 -22.64
C GLU A 490 -22.89 -25.05 -23.09
N GLY A 491 -22.35 -25.89 -22.18
CA GLY A 491 -21.97 -27.27 -22.47
C GLY A 491 -20.79 -27.44 -23.45
N GLY A 492 -20.18 -26.34 -23.90
CA GLY A 492 -19.10 -26.34 -24.88
C GLY A 492 -17.79 -26.92 -24.33
N THR A 493 -16.98 -27.54 -25.20
CA THR A 493 -15.65 -28.06 -24.83
C THR A 493 -14.51 -27.26 -25.48
N TYR A 494 -13.54 -26.86 -24.68
CA TYR A 494 -12.39 -26.03 -25.06
C TYR A 494 -11.09 -26.76 -24.74
N LEU A 495 -10.33 -27.15 -25.77
CA LEU A 495 -9.05 -27.86 -25.58
C LEU A 495 -7.88 -26.88 -25.74
N LEU A 496 -7.05 -26.74 -24.71
CA LEU A 496 -5.87 -25.89 -24.71
C LEU A 496 -4.62 -26.73 -24.93
N THR A 497 -4.01 -26.60 -26.11
CA THR A 497 -2.65 -27.12 -26.36
C THR A 497 -1.58 -26.04 -26.12
N LYS A 498 -2.01 -24.80 -25.84
CA LYS A 498 -1.22 -23.66 -25.42
C LYS A 498 -1.84 -23.04 -24.17
N ALA A 499 -1.00 -22.64 -23.21
CA ALA A 499 -1.45 -21.89 -22.04
C ALA A 499 -1.96 -20.50 -22.46
N VAL A 500 -3.11 -20.10 -21.93
CA VAL A 500 -3.72 -18.79 -22.14
C VAL A 500 -3.04 -17.77 -21.24
N LYS A 501 -2.41 -16.77 -21.85
CA LYS A 501 -1.66 -15.73 -21.14
C LYS A 501 -2.56 -14.54 -20.82
N ILE A 502 -2.78 -14.27 -19.55
CA ILE A 502 -3.62 -13.17 -19.07
C ILE A 502 -2.69 -12.00 -18.71
N SER A 503 -2.54 -11.05 -19.63
CA SER A 503 -1.68 -9.85 -19.47
C SER A 503 -2.47 -8.56 -19.23
N HIS A 504 -3.79 -8.67 -19.10
CA HIS A 504 -4.71 -7.60 -18.77
C HIS A 504 -5.92 -8.18 -18.00
N PRO A 505 -6.74 -7.37 -17.32
CA PRO A 505 -7.94 -7.84 -16.65
C PRO A 505 -8.89 -8.52 -17.63
N LEU A 506 -9.25 -9.78 -17.39
CA LEU A 506 -10.17 -10.55 -18.22
C LEU A 506 -11.08 -11.46 -17.41
N THR A 507 -12.31 -11.61 -17.91
CA THR A 507 -13.27 -12.58 -17.38
C THR A 507 -13.54 -13.67 -18.38
N PHE A 508 -13.65 -14.93 -17.92
CA PHE A 508 -14.20 -16.04 -18.67
C PHE A 508 -15.46 -16.51 -17.96
N LYS A 509 -16.57 -16.61 -18.69
CA LYS A 509 -17.83 -17.08 -18.10
C LYS A 509 -18.63 -17.94 -19.05
N THR A 510 -19.39 -18.89 -18.49
CA THR A 510 -20.48 -19.57 -19.21
C THR A 510 -21.82 -19.00 -18.78
N VAL A 511 -22.65 -18.56 -19.74
CA VAL A 511 -24.03 -18.15 -19.46
C VAL A 511 -24.95 -19.33 -19.76
N GLY A 512 -25.57 -19.90 -18.72
CA GLY A 512 -26.40 -21.09 -18.87
C GLY A 512 -26.50 -21.91 -17.59
N LYS A 513 -27.24 -23.01 -17.64
CA LYS A 513 -27.31 -24.04 -16.60
C LYS A 513 -26.13 -25.01 -16.67
N GLU A 514 -25.66 -25.33 -17.87
CA GLU A 514 -24.51 -26.21 -18.08
C GLU A 514 -23.20 -25.41 -18.14
N LYS A 515 -22.15 -25.90 -17.49
CA LYS A 515 -20.82 -25.29 -17.52
C LYS A 515 -20.11 -25.66 -18.81
N ALA A 516 -19.40 -24.72 -19.43
CA ALA A 516 -18.40 -25.07 -20.43
C ALA A 516 -17.25 -25.86 -19.77
N THR A 517 -16.62 -26.78 -20.50
CA THR A 517 -15.49 -27.59 -20.03
C THR A 517 -14.19 -27.16 -20.70
N VAL A 518 -13.19 -26.83 -19.90
CA VAL A 518 -11.81 -26.56 -20.33
C VAL A 518 -10.93 -27.78 -20.03
N LEU A 519 -10.37 -28.33 -21.10
CA LEU A 519 -9.34 -29.37 -21.09
C LEU A 519 -8.00 -28.74 -21.50
N PHE A 520 -6.88 -29.26 -21.04
CA PHE A 520 -5.57 -28.70 -21.40
C PHE A 520 -4.48 -29.75 -21.44
N GLU A 521 -3.57 -29.66 -22.42
CA GLU A 521 -2.44 -30.59 -22.66
C GLU A 521 -1.08 -29.97 -22.29
N ARG A 522 -1.11 -28.84 -21.58
CA ARG A 522 0.06 -28.15 -21.02
C ARG A 522 0.10 -28.31 -19.50
N MET A 523 1.22 -27.98 -18.87
CA MET A 523 1.30 -27.97 -17.40
C MET A 523 0.39 -26.91 -16.75
N MET A 524 -0.21 -26.00 -17.52
CA MET A 524 -1.13 -24.97 -17.06
C MET A 524 -2.17 -24.62 -18.15
N ALA A 525 -3.40 -24.30 -17.74
CA ALA A 525 -4.42 -23.75 -18.62
C ALA A 525 -4.26 -22.23 -18.76
N PHE A 526 -4.13 -21.52 -17.64
CA PHE A 526 -3.98 -20.07 -17.58
C PHE A 526 -2.68 -19.65 -16.90
N GLU A 527 -2.03 -18.62 -17.44
CA GLU A 527 -0.88 -17.95 -16.84
C GLU A 527 -1.21 -16.46 -16.65
N ILE A 528 -1.34 -15.99 -15.40
CA ILE A 528 -1.47 -14.58 -15.08
C ILE A 528 -0.09 -13.93 -15.17
N GLN A 529 0.04 -12.95 -16.06
CA GLN A 529 1.26 -12.20 -16.32
C GLN A 529 1.15 -10.79 -15.74
N ASP A 530 2.24 -10.01 -15.80
CA ASP A 530 2.23 -8.60 -15.38
C ASP A 530 1.11 -7.82 -16.11
N GLY A 531 0.40 -6.97 -15.36
CA GLY A 531 -0.83 -6.29 -15.81
C GLY A 531 -2.10 -7.16 -15.80
N GLY A 532 -1.98 -8.47 -15.63
CA GLY A 532 -3.08 -9.44 -15.67
C GLY A 532 -3.96 -9.44 -14.42
N SER A 533 -5.24 -9.73 -14.61
CA SER A 533 -6.17 -10.15 -13.54
C SER A 533 -7.23 -11.06 -14.15
N LEU A 534 -7.73 -12.03 -13.39
CA LEU A 534 -8.56 -13.10 -13.93
C LEU A 534 -9.84 -13.29 -13.12
N SER A 535 -10.97 -13.35 -13.80
CA SER A 535 -12.24 -13.83 -13.25
C SER A 535 -12.70 -15.07 -14.02
N LEU A 536 -13.05 -16.13 -13.30
CA LEU A 536 -13.60 -17.38 -13.85
C LEU A 536 -14.98 -17.60 -13.23
N GLU A 537 -16.00 -17.71 -14.07
CA GLU A 537 -17.38 -17.90 -13.61
C GLU A 537 -18.07 -19.05 -14.34
N ASN A 538 -18.60 -20.01 -13.58
CA ASN A 538 -19.47 -21.07 -14.13
C ASN A 538 -18.77 -21.95 -15.20
N ILE A 539 -17.53 -22.38 -14.94
CA ILE A 539 -16.72 -23.19 -15.86
C ILE A 539 -16.24 -24.47 -15.16
N THR A 540 -16.19 -25.58 -15.90
CA THR A 540 -15.55 -26.83 -15.47
C THR A 540 -14.12 -26.89 -16.02
N PHE A 541 -13.16 -27.21 -15.15
CA PHE A 541 -11.78 -27.53 -15.49
C PHE A 541 -11.55 -29.01 -15.25
N ASP A 542 -11.17 -29.72 -16.31
CA ASP A 542 -10.96 -31.17 -16.27
C ASP A 542 -9.49 -31.49 -16.62
N GLY A 543 -8.80 -32.10 -15.67
CA GLY A 543 -7.38 -32.44 -15.77
C GLY A 543 -7.08 -33.71 -16.56
N ALA A 544 -8.07 -34.44 -17.07
CA ALA A 544 -7.88 -35.74 -17.70
C ALA A 544 -6.99 -35.72 -18.97
N LYS A 545 -6.81 -34.54 -19.58
CA LYS A 545 -5.92 -34.34 -20.75
C LYS A 545 -4.59 -33.68 -20.40
N ALA A 546 -4.37 -33.33 -19.15
CA ALA A 546 -3.11 -32.74 -18.71
C ALA A 546 -1.95 -33.71 -18.92
N PRO A 547 -0.74 -33.20 -19.15
CA PRO A 547 0.40 -34.08 -19.41
C PRO A 547 0.77 -34.82 -18.12
N ASP A 548 1.27 -36.05 -18.27
CA ASP A 548 1.72 -36.88 -17.14
C ASP A 548 3.06 -36.38 -16.57
N TYR A 549 3.01 -35.25 -15.89
CA TYR A 549 4.13 -34.62 -15.19
C TYR A 549 3.67 -34.09 -13.84
N ALA A 550 4.55 -34.23 -12.86
CA ALA A 550 4.35 -33.64 -11.55
C ALA A 550 4.36 -32.11 -11.61
N GLY A 551 3.53 -31.48 -10.78
CA GLY A 551 3.55 -30.02 -10.63
C GLY A 551 2.72 -29.25 -11.65
N ASN A 552 1.79 -29.91 -12.34
CA ASN A 552 0.77 -29.25 -13.15
C ASN A 552 -0.06 -28.28 -12.30
N SER A 553 -0.69 -27.32 -12.96
CA SER A 553 -1.63 -26.38 -12.35
C SER A 553 -2.78 -26.08 -13.31
N VAL A 554 -3.92 -25.58 -12.84
CA VAL A 554 -4.91 -24.99 -13.76
C VAL A 554 -4.53 -23.54 -14.04
N ILE A 555 -4.19 -22.80 -12.99
CA ILE A 555 -3.82 -21.39 -13.01
C ILE A 555 -2.43 -21.26 -12.40
N SER A 556 -1.54 -20.53 -13.07
CA SER A 556 -0.28 -20.10 -12.48
C SER A 556 -0.04 -18.60 -12.66
N THR A 557 0.85 -18.03 -11.85
CA THR A 557 1.41 -16.70 -12.13
C THR A 557 2.73 -16.83 -12.91
N SER A 558 3.13 -15.74 -13.56
CA SER A 558 4.43 -15.61 -14.23
C SER A 558 5.57 -16.11 -13.33
N LYS A 559 6.54 -16.81 -13.92
CA LYS A 559 7.78 -17.21 -13.22
C LYS A 559 8.74 -16.04 -12.99
N ASN A 560 8.58 -14.96 -13.74
CA ASN A 560 9.31 -13.71 -13.58
C ASN A 560 8.53 -12.79 -12.62
N SER A 561 9.21 -11.82 -12.02
CA SER A 561 8.57 -10.84 -11.16
C SER A 561 7.45 -10.08 -11.89
N MET A 562 6.41 -9.72 -11.15
CA MET A 562 5.32 -8.86 -11.60
C MET A 562 5.35 -7.55 -10.82
N LEU A 563 5.20 -6.43 -11.51
CA LEU A 563 5.08 -5.12 -10.90
C LEU A 563 3.63 -4.84 -10.49
N ASP A 564 2.68 -5.24 -11.31
CA ASP A 564 1.27 -5.09 -11.01
C ASP A 564 0.78 -6.20 -10.09
N ASN A 565 0.09 -5.78 -9.02
CA ASN A 565 -0.66 -6.71 -8.20
C ASN A 565 -1.85 -7.23 -9.02
N TYR A 566 -2.12 -8.52 -8.96
CA TYR A 566 -3.24 -9.13 -9.69
C TYR A 566 -4.44 -9.41 -8.79
N LYS A 567 -5.59 -9.66 -9.42
CA LYS A 567 -6.78 -10.20 -8.77
C LYS A 567 -7.16 -11.53 -9.41
N LEU A 568 -7.65 -12.46 -8.59
CA LEU A 568 -8.21 -13.73 -9.04
C LEU A 568 -9.57 -13.97 -8.38
N PHE A 569 -10.61 -14.07 -9.20
CA PHE A 569 -11.95 -14.43 -8.76
C PHE A 569 -12.37 -15.75 -9.41
N ILE A 570 -12.80 -16.70 -8.60
CA ILE A 570 -13.32 -18.00 -9.03
C ILE A 570 -14.71 -18.14 -8.40
N ASP A 571 -15.75 -18.13 -9.23
CA ASP A 571 -17.14 -18.28 -8.80
C ASP A 571 -17.84 -19.40 -9.58
N LYS A 572 -18.61 -20.23 -8.88
CA LYS A 572 -19.43 -21.30 -9.49
C LYS A 572 -18.65 -22.26 -10.39
N CYS A 573 -17.34 -22.39 -10.19
CA CYS A 573 -16.50 -23.25 -11.01
C CYS A 573 -16.44 -24.68 -10.47
N GLU A 574 -15.98 -25.60 -11.31
CA GLU A 574 -15.72 -26.98 -10.96
C GLU A 574 -14.31 -27.36 -11.41
N PHE A 575 -13.54 -27.96 -10.51
CA PHE A 575 -12.20 -28.45 -10.79
C PHE A 575 -12.18 -29.94 -10.49
N LYS A 576 -11.93 -30.76 -11.52
CA LYS A 576 -12.00 -32.21 -11.39
C LYS A 576 -10.87 -32.93 -12.10
N ASP A 577 -10.60 -34.15 -11.61
CA ASP A 577 -9.67 -35.11 -12.21
C ASP A 577 -8.26 -34.54 -12.44
N LEU A 578 -7.80 -33.70 -11.49
CA LEU A 578 -6.43 -33.19 -11.43
C LEU A 578 -5.52 -34.25 -10.78
N VAL A 579 -5.49 -35.45 -11.38
CA VAL A 579 -4.87 -36.65 -10.79
C VAL A 579 -3.89 -37.39 -11.69
N VAL A 580 -3.66 -36.90 -12.92
CA VAL A 580 -2.76 -37.57 -13.88
C VAL A 580 -1.38 -37.87 -13.30
N ASN A 581 -0.87 -36.97 -12.44
CA ASN A 581 0.33 -37.16 -11.65
C ASN A 581 0.18 -36.41 -10.32
N HIS A 582 1.17 -36.51 -9.43
CA HIS A 582 1.15 -35.87 -8.12
C HIS A 582 1.38 -34.35 -8.19
N SER A 583 0.99 -33.64 -7.13
CA SER A 583 1.23 -32.19 -6.97
C SER A 583 0.56 -31.33 -8.06
N PHE A 584 -0.62 -31.73 -8.52
CA PHE A 584 -1.42 -30.98 -9.48
C PHE A 584 -2.29 -29.95 -8.73
N ASP A 585 -1.90 -28.68 -8.77
CA ASP A 585 -2.58 -27.59 -8.06
C ASP A 585 -3.73 -26.98 -8.89
N VAL A 586 -4.69 -26.32 -8.25
CA VAL A 586 -5.59 -25.40 -8.96
C VAL A 586 -4.86 -24.09 -9.22
N LEU A 587 -4.36 -23.44 -8.17
CA LEU A 587 -3.56 -22.23 -8.24
C LEU A 587 -2.14 -22.47 -7.72
N ARG A 588 -1.15 -22.18 -8.57
CA ARG A 588 0.28 -22.16 -8.22
C ARG A 588 0.89 -20.79 -8.51
N VAL A 589 1.28 -20.07 -7.48
CA VAL A 589 1.98 -18.78 -7.66
C VAL A 589 3.50 -18.96 -7.69
N SER A 590 4.19 -17.92 -8.15
CA SER A 590 5.64 -17.79 -8.17
C SER A 590 6.11 -16.69 -7.22
N LYS A 591 7.37 -16.78 -6.78
CA LYS A 591 8.04 -15.74 -5.99
C LYS A 591 8.07 -14.42 -6.77
N GLY A 592 7.92 -13.29 -6.08
CA GLY A 592 7.91 -11.98 -6.72
C GLY A 592 6.62 -11.64 -7.46
N THR A 593 5.53 -12.38 -7.16
CA THR A 593 4.16 -12.08 -7.61
C THR A 593 3.27 -11.87 -6.38
N PHE A 594 2.31 -10.94 -6.48
CA PHE A 594 1.46 -10.54 -5.35
C PHE A 594 0.02 -10.32 -5.80
N ALA A 595 -0.92 -10.96 -5.11
CA ALA A 595 -2.34 -10.74 -5.32
C ALA A 595 -2.88 -9.67 -4.38
N ASP A 596 -3.61 -8.70 -4.92
CA ASP A 596 -4.49 -7.85 -4.11
C ASP A 596 -5.61 -8.69 -3.51
N THR A 597 -6.28 -9.52 -4.32
CA THR A 597 -7.36 -10.37 -3.82
C THR A 597 -7.39 -11.70 -4.56
N ILE A 598 -7.53 -12.78 -3.81
CA ILE A 598 -7.93 -14.09 -4.30
C ILE A 598 -9.25 -14.45 -3.63
N SER A 599 -10.30 -14.64 -4.43
CA SER A 599 -11.62 -15.03 -3.95
C SER A 599 -12.10 -16.28 -4.66
N ILE A 600 -12.38 -17.33 -3.88
CA ILE A 600 -12.84 -18.64 -4.36
C ILE A 600 -14.18 -18.93 -3.69
N GLN A 601 -15.25 -18.85 -4.47
CA GLN A 601 -16.59 -18.96 -3.95
C GLN A 601 -17.43 -19.93 -4.74
N ASN A 602 -18.40 -20.54 -4.07
CA ASN A 602 -19.48 -21.30 -4.71
C ASN A 602 -18.95 -22.41 -5.64
N SER A 603 -17.75 -22.94 -5.40
CA SER A 603 -17.05 -23.82 -6.34
C SER A 603 -16.90 -25.24 -5.79
N THR A 604 -16.63 -26.17 -6.70
CA THR A 604 -16.47 -27.59 -6.39
C THR A 604 -15.09 -28.07 -6.80
N PHE A 605 -14.46 -28.86 -5.94
CA PHE A 605 -13.11 -29.39 -6.11
C PHE A 605 -13.15 -30.89 -5.83
N LYS A 606 -12.80 -31.71 -6.81
CA LYS A 606 -12.91 -33.16 -6.71
C LYS A 606 -11.71 -33.85 -7.33
N LYS A 607 -11.10 -34.80 -6.62
CA LYS A 607 -9.95 -35.59 -7.11
C LYS A 607 -8.79 -34.68 -7.54
N ILE A 608 -8.05 -34.18 -6.56
CA ILE A 608 -6.93 -33.26 -6.79
C ILE A 608 -5.70 -33.76 -6.04
N THR A 609 -4.56 -33.93 -6.72
CA THR A 609 -3.33 -34.43 -6.07
C THR A 609 -2.48 -33.33 -5.42
N GLY A 610 -2.71 -32.05 -5.75
CA GLY A 610 -2.05 -30.89 -5.17
C GLY A 610 -2.96 -30.08 -4.23
N SER A 611 -2.83 -28.76 -4.30
CA SER A 611 -3.55 -27.77 -3.48
C SER A 611 -4.59 -26.99 -4.30
N ILE A 612 -5.58 -26.38 -3.64
CA ILE A 612 -6.41 -25.36 -4.28
C ILE A 612 -5.60 -24.07 -4.44
N ALA A 613 -4.93 -23.61 -3.38
CA ALA A 613 -4.10 -22.41 -3.41
C ALA A 613 -2.74 -22.65 -2.74
N ALA A 614 -1.68 -22.53 -3.52
CA ALA A 614 -0.30 -22.65 -3.09
C ALA A 614 0.38 -21.28 -2.99
N LEU A 615 0.23 -20.59 -1.86
CA LEU A 615 0.66 -19.20 -1.60
C LEU A 615 1.84 -19.16 -0.61
N ASP A 616 2.79 -20.06 -0.85
CA ASP A 616 3.91 -20.41 0.03
C ASP A 616 5.28 -20.19 -0.65
N LYS A 617 5.45 -19.09 -1.39
CA LYS A 617 6.65 -18.86 -2.22
C LYS A 617 7.64 -17.84 -1.66
N GLU A 618 7.22 -16.98 -0.74
CA GLU A 618 8.07 -16.00 -0.08
C GLU A 618 8.71 -16.58 1.21
N THR A 619 9.53 -17.62 1.09
CA THR A 619 10.05 -18.40 2.23
C THR A 619 11.37 -17.90 2.80
N ASP A 620 11.74 -16.65 2.56
CA ASP A 620 13.02 -16.08 3.02
C ASP A 620 12.97 -15.54 4.46
N ASP A 621 11.81 -15.64 5.13
CA ASP A 621 11.58 -15.14 6.49
C ASP A 621 11.85 -13.63 6.68
N ILE A 622 11.58 -12.82 5.65
CA ILE A 622 11.77 -11.36 5.67
C ILE A 622 10.47 -10.54 5.77
N GLY A 623 9.32 -11.19 6.01
CA GLY A 623 8.01 -10.52 6.05
C GLY A 623 7.26 -10.46 4.74
N ALA A 624 7.84 -10.95 3.64
CA ALA A 624 7.18 -11.04 2.34
C ALA A 624 6.10 -12.14 2.30
N TYR A 625 5.06 -11.94 1.50
CA TYR A 625 3.95 -12.88 1.28
C TYR A 625 3.30 -12.67 -0.10
N ASN A 626 2.40 -13.56 -0.52
CA ASN A 626 1.88 -13.60 -1.90
C ASN A 626 0.45 -13.06 -2.10
N VAL A 627 -0.31 -12.77 -1.04
CA VAL A 627 -1.70 -12.29 -1.14
C VAL A 627 -2.09 -11.37 0.01
N GLU A 628 -2.73 -10.24 -0.31
CA GLU A 628 -3.32 -9.35 0.70
C GLU A 628 -4.61 -9.96 1.27
N TYR A 629 -5.61 -10.19 0.43
CA TYR A 629 -6.91 -10.73 0.83
C TYR A 629 -7.16 -12.11 0.22
N PHE A 630 -7.32 -13.14 1.06
CA PHE A 630 -7.73 -14.48 0.65
C PHE A 630 -9.11 -14.83 1.21
N ILE A 631 -10.05 -15.14 0.31
CA ILE A 631 -11.45 -15.41 0.65
C ILE A 631 -11.84 -16.77 0.07
N MET A 632 -12.28 -17.72 0.91
CA MET A 632 -12.79 -19.03 0.51
C MET A 632 -14.16 -19.28 1.11
N LYS A 633 -15.22 -19.21 0.29
CA LYS A 633 -16.61 -19.33 0.79
C LYS A 633 -17.47 -20.31 0.03
N ASN A 634 -18.30 -21.05 0.75
CA ASN A 634 -19.35 -21.87 0.15
C ASN A 634 -18.83 -22.88 -0.90
N ASN A 635 -17.69 -23.53 -0.63
CA ASN A 635 -17.07 -24.49 -1.53
C ASN A 635 -17.17 -25.93 -1.01
N ALA A 636 -17.37 -26.89 -1.92
CA ALA A 636 -17.30 -28.32 -1.62
C ALA A 636 -15.98 -28.89 -2.15
N ILE A 637 -15.18 -29.46 -1.26
CA ILE A 637 -13.81 -29.93 -1.52
C ILE A 637 -13.74 -31.39 -1.13
N THR A 638 -13.42 -32.26 -2.10
CA THR A 638 -13.54 -33.71 -1.97
C THR A 638 -12.35 -34.42 -2.57
N GLU A 639 -11.80 -35.42 -1.87
CA GLU A 639 -10.66 -36.23 -2.36
C GLU A 639 -9.47 -35.36 -2.79
N LEU A 640 -9.03 -34.46 -1.90
CA LEU A 640 -7.90 -33.56 -2.15
C LEU A 640 -6.67 -34.02 -1.36
N GLN A 641 -5.64 -34.49 -2.06
CA GLN A 641 -4.48 -35.11 -1.43
C GLN A 641 -3.55 -34.11 -0.72
N GLY A 642 -3.39 -32.89 -1.25
CA GLY A 642 -2.56 -31.85 -0.64
C GLY A 642 -3.30 -31.05 0.44
N ALA A 643 -2.71 -29.96 0.92
CA ALA A 643 -3.47 -28.96 1.68
C ALA A 643 -4.35 -28.13 0.72
N ALA A 644 -5.59 -27.84 1.08
CA ALA A 644 -6.47 -26.95 0.31
C ALA A 644 -5.85 -25.55 0.18
N LEU A 645 -5.35 -24.99 1.29
CA LEU A 645 -4.66 -23.71 1.33
C LEU A 645 -3.29 -23.86 2.00
N ARG A 646 -2.26 -23.31 1.36
CA ARG A 646 -0.93 -23.06 1.93
C ARG A 646 -0.68 -21.57 1.89
N LEU A 647 -0.61 -20.91 3.04
CA LEU A 647 -0.45 -19.45 3.13
C LEU A 647 0.67 -19.11 4.10
N TYR A 648 1.69 -18.41 3.61
CA TYR A 648 2.91 -18.18 4.35
C TYR A 648 3.34 -16.71 4.32
N ARG A 649 3.62 -16.17 5.50
CA ARG A 649 4.35 -14.92 5.75
C ARG A 649 5.38 -15.16 6.85
N GLY A 650 6.63 -15.36 6.45
CA GLY A 650 7.74 -15.70 7.34
C GLY A 650 8.36 -14.50 8.06
N GLY A 651 9.18 -14.76 9.08
CA GLY A 651 9.98 -13.74 9.76
C GLY A 651 9.30 -12.98 10.90
N LYS A 652 9.92 -11.87 11.29
CA LYS A 652 9.50 -11.01 12.41
C LYS A 652 9.16 -9.58 11.99
N ASP A 653 8.91 -9.37 10.69
CA ASP A 653 8.49 -8.05 10.19
C ASP A 653 7.11 -7.67 10.71
N GLU A 654 6.94 -6.39 11.04
CA GLU A 654 5.70 -5.79 11.54
C GLU A 654 5.27 -4.59 10.67
N SER A 655 5.81 -4.49 9.46
CA SER A 655 5.69 -3.34 8.55
C SER A 655 4.62 -3.56 7.46
N THR A 656 3.88 -4.67 7.55
CA THR A 656 2.87 -5.09 6.58
C THR A 656 1.49 -5.24 7.23
N PHE A 657 0.44 -5.35 6.40
CA PHE A 657 -0.94 -5.42 6.87
C PHE A 657 -1.45 -6.87 6.90
N GLY A 658 -1.37 -7.56 5.76
CA GLY A 658 -1.90 -8.90 5.59
C GLY A 658 -0.87 -10.01 5.85
N PRO A 659 -1.21 -11.26 5.48
CA PRO A 659 -2.46 -11.64 4.82
C PRO A 659 -3.71 -11.50 5.72
N PHE A 660 -4.84 -11.17 5.09
CA PHE A 660 -6.19 -11.23 5.63
C PHE A 660 -6.89 -12.47 5.07
N LEU A 661 -7.41 -13.33 5.95
CA LEU A 661 -7.99 -14.61 5.60
C LEU A 661 -9.44 -14.73 6.09
N GLU A 662 -10.35 -15.07 5.17
CA GLU A 662 -11.73 -15.46 5.49
C GLU A 662 -12.06 -16.83 4.89
N ILE A 663 -12.46 -17.78 5.73
CA ILE A 663 -12.91 -19.12 5.34
C ILE A 663 -14.29 -19.38 5.96
N ASP A 664 -15.33 -19.40 5.14
CA ASP A 664 -16.72 -19.45 5.61
C ASP A 664 -17.59 -20.46 4.82
N HIS A 665 -18.38 -21.27 5.53
CA HIS A 665 -19.37 -22.18 4.90
C HIS A 665 -18.80 -23.20 3.90
N ASN A 666 -17.61 -23.75 4.12
CA ASN A 666 -17.03 -24.77 3.23
C ASN A 666 -17.20 -26.19 3.79
N VAL A 667 -17.17 -27.18 2.90
CA VAL A 667 -17.07 -28.61 3.25
C VAL A 667 -15.75 -29.16 2.71
N PHE A 668 -14.94 -29.70 3.61
CA PHE A 668 -13.69 -30.41 3.34
C PHE A 668 -13.90 -31.89 3.65
N ASP A 669 -13.91 -32.74 2.63
CA ASP A 669 -14.15 -34.18 2.76
C ASP A 669 -12.97 -34.97 2.18
N ASN A 670 -12.27 -35.73 3.01
CA ASN A 670 -11.02 -36.42 2.64
C ASN A 670 -9.95 -35.46 2.07
N VAL A 671 -9.51 -34.50 2.90
CA VAL A 671 -8.56 -33.45 2.54
C VAL A 671 -7.26 -33.58 3.33
N GLY A 672 -6.11 -33.51 2.64
CA GLY A 672 -4.78 -33.41 3.26
C GLY A 672 -4.03 -34.71 3.48
N SER A 673 -4.66 -35.87 3.31
CA SER A 673 -4.09 -37.18 3.67
C SER A 673 -3.09 -37.76 2.65
N GLY A 674 -2.72 -37.03 1.61
CA GLY A 674 -1.79 -37.48 0.59
C GLY A 674 -0.35 -37.54 1.08
N GLN A 675 0.38 -38.60 0.72
CA GLN A 675 1.78 -38.82 1.15
C GLN A 675 2.77 -37.72 0.71
N LYS A 676 2.41 -36.92 -0.30
CA LYS A 676 3.23 -35.79 -0.79
C LYS A 676 2.88 -34.46 -0.12
N ASN A 677 1.86 -34.44 0.75
CA ASN A 677 1.52 -33.27 1.54
C ASN A 677 2.52 -33.09 2.69
N LYS A 678 3.62 -32.37 2.43
CA LYS A 678 4.65 -32.10 3.44
C LYS A 678 4.16 -31.29 4.66
N TYR A 679 3.00 -30.65 4.56
CA TYR A 679 2.42 -29.85 5.63
C TYR A 679 1.64 -30.69 6.63
N ASP A 680 1.31 -31.93 6.27
CA ASP A 680 0.46 -32.83 7.06
C ASP A 680 -0.82 -32.16 7.57
N ALA A 681 -1.45 -31.37 6.70
CA ALA A 681 -2.55 -30.48 7.05
C ALA A 681 -3.58 -30.37 5.92
N ALA A 682 -4.85 -30.14 6.26
CA ALA A 682 -5.87 -29.73 5.29
C ALA A 682 -5.74 -28.23 4.95
N ILE A 683 -5.32 -27.42 5.92
CA ILE A 683 -5.03 -25.99 5.75
C ILE A 683 -3.74 -25.68 6.53
N SER A 684 -2.78 -25.00 5.91
CA SER A 684 -1.54 -24.59 6.56
C SER A 684 -1.36 -23.08 6.46
N LEU A 685 -1.34 -22.42 7.63
CA LEU A 685 -1.22 -20.98 7.79
C LEU A 685 0.02 -20.66 8.62
N TYR A 686 0.87 -19.77 8.11
CA TYR A 686 2.04 -19.28 8.83
C TYR A 686 2.08 -17.75 8.77
N GLY A 687 2.02 -17.08 9.92
CA GLY A 687 2.19 -15.64 10.03
C GLY A 687 1.08 -14.76 9.46
N VAL A 688 -0.11 -15.34 9.20
CA VAL A 688 -1.32 -14.61 8.77
C VAL A 688 -1.76 -13.62 9.86
N GLN A 689 -2.10 -12.39 9.46
CA GLN A 689 -2.31 -11.28 10.40
C GLN A 689 -3.78 -11.10 10.81
N GLU A 690 -4.72 -11.49 9.95
CA GLU A 690 -6.13 -11.62 10.32
C GLU A 690 -6.70 -12.93 9.80
N ILE A 691 -7.33 -13.70 10.70
CA ILE A 691 -7.92 -15.01 10.42
C ILE A 691 -9.36 -15.02 10.94
N ASP A 692 -10.32 -15.24 10.04
CA ASP A 692 -11.70 -15.58 10.38
C ASP A 692 -12.08 -16.91 9.70
N ILE A 693 -12.12 -18.00 10.47
CA ILE A 693 -12.48 -19.34 10.00
C ILE A 693 -13.76 -19.78 10.72
N LYS A 694 -14.87 -19.85 9.99
CA LYS A 694 -16.17 -20.16 10.59
C LYS A 694 -17.09 -20.97 9.71
N ASN A 695 -18.05 -21.63 10.36
CA ASN A 695 -19.15 -22.33 9.71
C ASN A 695 -18.77 -23.47 8.75
N ASN A 696 -17.57 -24.05 8.90
CA ASN A 696 -17.06 -25.09 8.00
C ASN A 696 -17.31 -26.51 8.55
N ILE A 697 -17.33 -27.50 7.66
CA ILE A 697 -17.32 -28.93 8.01
C ILE A 697 -16.03 -29.55 7.47
N PHE A 698 -15.24 -30.16 8.35
CA PHE A 698 -14.12 -31.02 8.02
C PHE A 698 -14.52 -32.46 8.33
N ASN A 699 -14.63 -33.29 7.30
CA ASN A 699 -14.94 -34.71 7.36
C ASN A 699 -13.75 -35.52 6.85
N ASP A 700 -13.32 -36.54 7.59
CA ASP A 700 -12.22 -37.45 7.19
C ASP A 700 -10.93 -36.72 6.75
N SER A 701 -10.61 -35.58 7.38
CA SER A 701 -9.58 -34.65 6.91
C SER A 701 -8.46 -34.42 7.92
N LYS A 702 -7.31 -33.97 7.41
CA LYS A 702 -6.17 -33.50 8.22
C LYS A 702 -6.48 -32.20 8.95
N ALA A 703 -5.62 -31.84 9.90
CA ALA A 703 -5.79 -30.67 10.75
C ALA A 703 -5.74 -29.34 9.98
N ILE A 704 -6.29 -28.31 10.61
CA ILE A 704 -5.94 -26.91 10.31
C ILE A 704 -4.71 -26.59 11.16
N ASN A 705 -3.59 -26.28 10.52
CA ASN A 705 -2.35 -25.93 11.20
C ASN A 705 -2.09 -24.44 11.07
N ILE A 706 -2.01 -23.75 12.21
CA ILE A 706 -1.79 -22.31 12.30
C ILE A 706 -0.55 -22.04 13.15
N HIS A 707 0.42 -21.35 12.58
CA HIS A 707 1.56 -20.82 13.30
C HIS A 707 1.48 -19.29 13.37
N LEU A 708 1.24 -18.76 14.56
CA LEU A 708 1.15 -17.33 14.81
C LEU A 708 2.53 -16.74 15.07
N VAL A 709 2.83 -15.62 14.42
CA VAL A 709 4.07 -14.86 14.59
C VAL A 709 3.76 -13.46 15.13
N VAL A 710 4.80 -12.67 15.42
CA VAL A 710 4.68 -11.27 15.87
C VAL A 710 3.74 -10.45 14.99
N GLY A 711 3.13 -9.43 15.58
CA GLY A 711 2.16 -8.58 14.89
C GLY A 711 0.82 -8.42 15.60
N GLU A 712 0.61 -9.13 16.72
CA GLU A 712 -0.70 -9.24 17.40
C GLU A 712 -1.84 -9.57 16.43
N PRO A 713 -1.74 -10.74 15.75
CA PRO A 713 -2.74 -11.13 14.76
C PRO A 713 -4.12 -11.27 15.38
N ILE A 714 -5.16 -10.93 14.62
CA ILE A 714 -6.56 -11.11 15.03
C ILE A 714 -7.01 -12.48 14.53
N VAL A 715 -7.23 -13.43 15.45
CA VAL A 715 -7.53 -14.82 15.09
C VAL A 715 -8.85 -15.27 15.72
N ASN A 716 -9.82 -15.55 14.86
CA ASN A 716 -11.17 -15.99 15.23
C ASN A 716 -11.51 -17.29 14.50
N ILE A 717 -11.79 -18.34 15.27
CA ILE A 717 -12.13 -19.66 14.73
C ILE A 717 -13.40 -20.14 15.43
N ARG A 718 -14.54 -20.14 14.74
CA ARG A 718 -15.85 -20.30 15.39
C ARG A 718 -16.77 -21.25 14.63
N ASN A 719 -17.53 -22.07 15.35
CA ASN A 719 -18.61 -22.87 14.75
C ASN A 719 -18.15 -23.74 13.58
N ASN A 720 -17.08 -24.52 13.76
CA ASN A 720 -16.61 -25.49 12.77
C ASN A 720 -16.84 -26.92 13.28
N ASP A 721 -17.10 -27.87 12.38
CA ASP A 721 -17.19 -29.29 12.70
C ASP A 721 -15.94 -30.05 12.20
N PHE A 722 -15.42 -30.96 13.01
CA PHE A 722 -14.24 -31.79 12.73
C PHE A 722 -14.60 -33.29 12.84
N SER A 723 -15.55 -33.74 12.03
CA SER A 723 -15.99 -35.14 11.98
C SER A 723 -14.89 -36.06 11.46
N ASN A 724 -14.56 -37.10 12.24
CA ASN A 724 -13.48 -38.06 11.94
C ASN A 724 -12.19 -37.40 11.39
N SER A 725 -11.90 -36.19 11.85
CA SER A 725 -10.81 -35.36 11.35
C SER A 725 -9.83 -35.05 12.46
N GLU A 726 -8.59 -34.75 12.08
CA GLU A 726 -7.60 -34.27 13.04
C GLU A 726 -8.02 -32.89 13.58
N LYS A 727 -7.63 -32.61 14.83
CA LYS A 727 -8.02 -31.40 15.54
C LYS A 727 -7.22 -30.20 15.04
N LEU A 728 -7.82 -29.02 15.13
CA LEU A 728 -7.14 -27.73 14.98
C LEU A 728 -5.85 -27.67 15.81
N GLU A 729 -4.74 -27.29 15.19
CA GLU A 729 -3.46 -27.02 15.84
C GLU A 729 -3.08 -25.54 15.69
N VAL A 730 -2.94 -24.84 16.81
CA VAL A 730 -2.47 -23.45 16.85
C VAL A 730 -1.19 -23.40 17.69
N THR A 731 -0.12 -22.90 17.09
CA THR A 731 1.19 -22.71 17.73
C THR A 731 1.61 -21.23 17.68
N GLY A 732 2.63 -20.88 18.46
CA GLY A 732 3.03 -19.48 18.69
C GLY A 732 2.54 -18.95 20.04
N ASP A 733 2.89 -17.71 20.36
CA ASP A 733 2.62 -17.06 21.66
C ASP A 733 1.52 -15.99 21.60
N GLN A 734 0.88 -15.83 20.43
CA GLN A 734 -0.14 -14.82 20.19
C GLN A 734 -1.52 -15.28 20.65
N LYS A 735 -2.38 -14.32 21.00
CA LYS A 735 -3.76 -14.58 21.43
C LYS A 735 -4.64 -15.00 20.24
N TYR A 736 -5.59 -15.87 20.51
CA TYR A 736 -6.60 -16.30 19.55
C TYR A 736 -7.90 -16.68 20.26
N THR A 737 -9.00 -16.72 19.51
CA THR A 737 -10.32 -17.12 19.99
C THR A 737 -10.81 -18.34 19.23
N VAL A 738 -11.14 -19.39 19.97
CA VAL A 738 -11.73 -20.65 19.48
C VAL A 738 -13.04 -20.91 20.20
N GLU A 739 -14.14 -21.04 19.45
CA GLU A 739 -15.48 -21.22 20.02
C GLU A 739 -16.32 -22.24 19.24
N ASN A 740 -17.18 -22.98 19.96
CA ASN A 740 -18.25 -23.83 19.40
C ASN A 740 -17.79 -24.84 18.32
N HIS A 741 -16.78 -25.66 18.62
CA HIS A 741 -16.34 -26.72 17.70
C HIS A 741 -17.05 -28.03 17.93
N TRP A 742 -17.50 -28.67 16.85
CA TRP A 742 -18.25 -29.92 16.87
C TRP A 742 -17.42 -31.08 16.31
N TYR A 743 -17.88 -32.28 16.64
CA TYR A 743 -17.29 -33.55 16.21
C TYR A 743 -18.45 -34.53 15.92
N LEU A 744 -19.37 -34.10 15.05
CA LEU A 744 -20.63 -34.79 14.80
C LEU A 744 -20.62 -35.33 13.37
N ALA A 745 -21.08 -36.56 13.18
CA ALA A 745 -21.18 -37.14 11.84
C ALA A 745 -22.12 -36.30 10.96
N PRO A 746 -21.63 -35.67 9.87
CA PRO A 746 -22.51 -34.95 8.95
C PRO A 746 -23.43 -35.95 8.23
N LYS A 747 -24.67 -35.54 7.98
CA LYS A 747 -25.58 -36.27 7.10
C LYS A 747 -25.84 -35.45 5.84
N PHE A 748 -25.15 -35.78 4.76
CA PHE A 748 -25.27 -35.07 3.49
C PHE A 748 -26.41 -35.62 2.63
N SER A 749 -27.00 -34.73 1.82
CA SER A 749 -28.02 -34.99 0.82
C SER A 749 -27.35 -35.26 -0.54
N GLY A 750 -26.81 -36.46 -0.73
CA GLY A 750 -26.13 -36.83 -1.97
C GLY A 750 -24.86 -36.00 -2.25
N ASP A 751 -24.50 -35.86 -3.53
CA ASP A 751 -23.22 -35.26 -3.96
C ASP A 751 -23.17 -33.72 -3.84
N SER A 752 -24.26 -33.06 -3.43
CA SER A 752 -24.29 -31.60 -3.27
C SER A 752 -23.67 -31.12 -1.95
N TYR A 753 -23.34 -32.04 -1.04
CA TYR A 753 -22.85 -31.75 0.32
C TYR A 753 -23.77 -30.84 1.15
N SER A 754 -25.03 -30.69 0.74
CA SER A 754 -26.05 -30.01 1.53
C SER A 754 -26.46 -30.91 2.70
N LEU A 755 -26.73 -30.35 3.88
CA LEU A 755 -27.17 -31.15 5.02
C LEU A 755 -28.63 -31.62 4.90
N ASN A 756 -28.88 -32.88 5.22
CA ASN A 756 -30.23 -33.43 5.44
C ASN A 756 -30.89 -32.77 6.64
N GLU A 757 -32.23 -32.74 6.66
CA GLU A 757 -33.02 -32.16 7.77
C GLU A 757 -32.75 -32.83 9.13
N ASP A 758 -32.32 -34.10 9.13
CA ASP A 758 -31.96 -34.85 10.34
C ASP A 758 -30.46 -34.82 10.68
N SER A 759 -29.69 -33.97 9.99
CA SER A 759 -28.27 -33.77 10.28
C SER A 759 -28.12 -33.05 11.63
N PRO A 760 -27.22 -33.52 12.52
CA PRO A 760 -26.98 -32.87 13.80
C PRO A 760 -26.27 -31.51 13.64
N LEU A 761 -25.83 -31.15 12.43
CA LEU A 761 -25.13 -29.91 12.13
C LEU A 761 -26.04 -28.77 11.63
N LYS A 762 -27.35 -29.01 11.51
CA LYS A 762 -28.36 -28.01 11.12
C LYS A 762 -28.41 -26.84 12.09
N GLY A 763 -28.50 -25.61 11.55
CA GLY A 763 -28.69 -24.38 12.33
C GLY A 763 -27.54 -24.03 13.29
N LYS A 764 -26.34 -24.59 13.11
CA LYS A 764 -25.20 -24.39 14.01
C LYS A 764 -24.21 -23.31 13.53
N GLY A 765 -24.47 -22.64 12.42
CA GLY A 765 -23.67 -21.52 11.93
C GLY A 765 -23.74 -20.30 12.85
N THR A 766 -22.70 -19.46 12.85
CA THR A 766 -22.66 -18.18 13.57
C THR A 766 -23.75 -17.21 13.14
N ASP A 767 -24.26 -17.39 11.93
CA ASP A 767 -25.32 -16.60 11.29
C ASP A 767 -26.72 -17.24 11.47
N GLY A 768 -26.82 -18.34 12.23
CA GLY A 768 -28.06 -19.09 12.43
C GLY A 768 -28.39 -20.07 11.30
N THR A 769 -27.54 -20.20 10.29
CA THR A 769 -27.72 -21.15 9.18
C THR A 769 -27.04 -22.50 9.45
N ASP A 770 -27.00 -23.36 8.45
CA ASP A 770 -26.38 -24.68 8.52
C ASP A 770 -24.84 -24.59 8.40
N LEU A 771 -24.10 -25.47 9.08
CA LEU A 771 -22.67 -25.60 8.80
C LEU A 771 -22.44 -26.18 7.40
N GLY A 772 -21.31 -25.82 6.80
CA GLY A 772 -20.93 -26.25 5.46
C GLY A 772 -21.69 -25.46 4.39
N ILE A 773 -22.03 -26.13 3.29
CA ILE A 773 -22.58 -25.49 2.09
C ILE A 773 -23.96 -24.88 2.35
N LEU A 774 -24.11 -23.61 1.97
CA LEU A 774 -25.40 -22.92 1.93
C LEU A 774 -26.20 -23.32 0.68
N LYS A 775 -27.50 -23.61 0.88
CA LYS A 775 -28.44 -23.85 -0.23
C LYS A 775 -28.57 -22.55 -1.06
N ARG A 776 -28.47 -22.70 -2.38
CA ARG A 776 -28.62 -21.60 -3.35
C ARG A 776 -30.07 -21.35 -3.72
#